data_AF-R5QC39-F1
#
_entry.id   AF-R5QC39-F1
#
_cell.length_a   1.000
_cell.length_b   1.000
_cell.length_c   1.000
_cell.angle_alpha   90.00
_cell.angle_beta   90.00
_cell.angle_gamma   90.00
#
_symmetry.space_group_name_H-M   'P 1'
#
loop_
_entity.id
_entity.type
_entity.pdbx_description
1 polymer ?
#
loop_
_entity_poly.entity_id
_entity_poly.type
_entity_poly.pdbx_seq_one_letter_code
_entity_poly.pdbx_strand_id
1 'polypeptide(L)'
;MLLASSDSVKKGETFTVDVYAQNVAGLNAFGQVINYDQSKVEYVSCEVSPLLAQMENLTVNKKYEDRAYVNLAFANRGDKELYAGSDVLATITMKAKENISTTDAKVIDLSKVTLIGPNYSTIESEVDTEVEIPDVPATEKKFGQADFDITMTNEKLTEDNTDDPNVNKLIQQNNYNGLFDGTFGRDFEFKWDISSNHVNGKLPDYIILPTTMHLALKNPEALNKVVVSNANEGNGYLNKVSAKLIYTDDTSSDEIKFETKQEKYTFEFAGDKAVKEVQITFLDAKSTSDVKNMLTLAELELSNLSNTPVTGITADPNNAKEMYVGTLADINATVQPDNATNKFFTVESSNQDVVKILTLADENGHPTYKARAMKEGKSTITLTAAGNKDAKATYEITVKAGVDISGLNEALAKARTYQASAYTEESYGQLTAAVNAATELLKGEYTKNQVLEAQMAIYAAIDGLTFRPLDETKLLDAKAEGFTVTATSECDPDKLEDGLATNVLDGKEDNYWHTEYNKDVLPQSLNFDLGGLYNLTDITFLARQGVTNGDILKAQIFVGSDKEDMKSVGTYEFDEEGNVLVNRDQYQQIAFDAKDVRYVEFKVLEAGAQDKFASMAEIRFYGEKTTAALKALYDSYVAENLNKADYTAESWAVYEAKMNEAKALIEAKDTTNAAAGEALTALQTAHDRLVKLNPDPQPGDVDKSGLTTLYNQYKDTKADGYTAESWTAFNEALMKAQSVLANPNATQDEVNAAKEALQTAYDGLVKDTTPDPNPNPNPDGNGGSGGNSGSNGNSGNSGNSGSNGSNGNGGNAAVVTGDSANIAGYLMALVAAGGIAVVTFFRRKRVK
;
A
#
# COMPACT_ATOMS: atom_id res chain seq x y z
N MET A 1 -23.68 -10.50 -5.11
CA MET A 1 -23.73 -11.97 -4.89
C MET A 1 -24.21 -12.25 -3.47
N LEU A 2 -24.92 -13.36 -3.24
CA LEU A 2 -25.21 -13.89 -1.89
C LEU A 2 -24.33 -15.11 -1.64
N LEU A 3 -23.49 -15.04 -0.61
CA LEU A 3 -22.36 -15.93 -0.46
C LEU A 3 -22.39 -16.62 0.90
N ALA A 4 -22.90 -17.86 0.96
CA ALA A 4 -22.92 -18.65 2.21
C ALA A 4 -21.53 -19.07 2.69
N SER A 5 -21.24 -19.00 3.99
CA SER A 5 -19.93 -19.35 4.55
C SER A 5 -19.55 -20.84 4.44
N SER A 6 -20.53 -21.69 4.15
CA SER A 6 -20.32 -23.12 3.89
C SER A 6 -21.44 -23.66 3.01
N ASP A 7 -21.11 -24.64 2.16
CA ASP A 7 -22.10 -25.37 1.35
C ASP A 7 -22.88 -26.39 2.20
N SER A 8 -22.31 -26.90 3.30
CA SER A 8 -22.91 -27.89 4.19
C SER A 8 -22.81 -27.47 5.65
N VAL A 9 -23.94 -27.42 6.36
CA VAL A 9 -24.02 -26.94 7.74
C VAL A 9 -24.70 -28.00 8.61
N LYS A 10 -24.11 -28.34 9.76
CA LYS A 10 -24.69 -29.36 10.65
C LYS A 10 -25.78 -28.77 11.52
N LYS A 11 -26.67 -29.64 11.99
CA LYS A 11 -27.70 -29.31 12.97
C LYS A 11 -27.12 -28.55 14.16
N GLY A 12 -27.68 -27.38 14.44
CA GLY A 12 -27.33 -26.53 15.58
C GLY A 12 -26.22 -25.51 15.30
N GLU A 13 -25.48 -25.64 14.19
CA GLU A 13 -24.43 -24.69 13.80
C GLU A 13 -25.03 -23.41 13.20
N THR A 14 -24.32 -22.30 13.38
CA THR A 14 -24.58 -21.04 12.69
C THR A 14 -23.76 -20.95 11.41
N PHE A 15 -24.32 -20.31 10.39
CA PHE A 15 -23.61 -19.96 9.17
C PHE A 15 -23.97 -18.54 8.76
N THR A 16 -23.10 -17.91 7.96
CA THR A 16 -23.36 -16.57 7.44
C THR A 16 -23.65 -16.59 5.95
N VAL A 17 -24.34 -15.56 5.47
CA VAL A 17 -24.52 -15.24 4.07
C VAL A 17 -24.05 -13.80 3.86
N ASP A 18 -22.93 -13.65 3.17
CA ASP A 18 -22.37 -12.34 2.84
C ASP A 18 -23.05 -11.80 1.57
N VAL A 19 -23.51 -10.56 1.64
CA VAL A 19 -23.99 -9.78 0.49
C VAL A 19 -22.77 -9.07 -0.09
N TYR A 20 -22.20 -9.62 -1.16
CA TYR A 20 -20.96 -9.10 -1.73
C TYR A 20 -21.23 -8.27 -2.99
N ALA A 21 -20.64 -7.07 -3.05
CA ALA A 21 -20.57 -6.20 -4.21
C ALA A 21 -19.23 -6.38 -4.93
N GLN A 22 -19.25 -6.33 -6.26
CA GLN A 22 -18.04 -6.34 -7.07
C GLN A 22 -18.06 -5.16 -8.04
N ASN A 23 -17.01 -4.36 -7.98
CA ASN A 23 -16.71 -3.24 -8.89
C ASN A 23 -17.92 -2.33 -9.09
N VAL A 24 -18.67 -2.10 -8.01
CA VAL A 24 -19.87 -1.27 -8.08
C VAL A 24 -19.46 0.19 -8.10
N ALA A 25 -20.06 0.97 -9.00
CA ALA A 25 -19.88 2.41 -9.07
C ALA A 25 -21.20 3.11 -8.75
N GLY A 26 -21.31 3.72 -7.57
CA GLY A 26 -22.46 4.54 -7.19
C GLY A 26 -23.67 3.73 -6.69
N LEU A 27 -23.46 2.82 -5.72
CA LEU A 27 -24.54 2.09 -5.06
C LEU A 27 -25.35 3.03 -4.16
N ASN A 28 -26.67 3.06 -4.37
CA ASN A 28 -27.62 3.84 -3.57
C ASN A 28 -28.48 2.97 -2.64
N ALA A 29 -28.80 1.75 -3.06
CA ALA A 29 -29.56 0.78 -2.28
C ALA A 29 -29.27 -0.65 -2.75
N PHE A 30 -29.55 -1.63 -1.90
CA PHE A 30 -29.53 -3.04 -2.26
C PHE A 30 -30.56 -3.82 -1.46
N GLY A 31 -31.03 -4.93 -2.02
CA GLY A 31 -32.01 -5.76 -1.35
C GLY A 31 -32.42 -7.00 -2.11
N GLN A 32 -33.12 -7.88 -1.40
CA GLN A 32 -33.69 -9.11 -1.92
C GLN A 32 -34.70 -9.71 -0.93
N VAL A 33 -35.74 -10.36 -1.44
CA VAL A 33 -36.52 -11.32 -0.64
C VAL A 33 -35.85 -12.69 -0.70
N ILE A 34 -35.24 -13.10 0.40
CA ILE A 34 -34.51 -14.38 0.56
C ILE A 34 -35.44 -15.37 1.24
N ASN A 35 -36.03 -16.28 0.47
CA ASN A 35 -36.91 -17.32 1.01
C ASN A 35 -36.10 -18.42 1.72
N TYR A 36 -36.63 -18.97 2.80
CA TYR A 36 -36.02 -20.11 3.49
C TYR A 36 -37.06 -21.04 4.11
N ASP A 37 -36.70 -22.31 4.27
CA ASP A 37 -37.49 -23.31 4.98
C ASP A 37 -37.31 -23.14 6.49
N GLN A 38 -38.32 -22.55 7.15
CA GLN A 38 -38.31 -22.31 8.60
C GLN A 38 -38.27 -23.58 9.47
N SER A 39 -38.57 -24.76 8.91
CA SER A 39 -38.40 -26.03 9.61
C SER A 39 -36.93 -26.45 9.69
N LYS A 40 -36.11 -25.99 8.73
CA LYS A 40 -34.70 -26.35 8.58
C LYS A 40 -33.72 -25.26 9.00
N VAL A 41 -34.11 -23.99 8.88
CA VAL A 41 -33.23 -22.85 9.13
C VAL A 41 -33.95 -21.80 9.99
N GLU A 42 -33.18 -21.08 10.80
CA GLU A 42 -33.63 -19.95 11.59
C GLU A 42 -32.78 -18.72 11.31
N TYR A 43 -33.43 -17.59 11.03
CA TYR A 43 -32.76 -16.28 11.00
C TYR A 43 -32.31 -15.87 12.41
N VAL A 44 -31.07 -15.37 12.51
CA VAL A 44 -30.47 -14.88 13.75
C VAL A 44 -30.32 -13.36 13.71
N SER A 45 -29.57 -12.82 12.73
CA SER A 45 -29.27 -11.39 12.63
C SER A 45 -28.93 -10.97 11.20
N CYS A 46 -28.89 -9.66 10.95
CA CYS A 46 -28.32 -9.07 9.75
C CYS A 46 -27.55 -7.81 10.16
N GLU A 47 -26.27 -7.77 9.84
CA GLU A 47 -25.36 -6.67 10.15
C GLU A 47 -24.91 -6.02 8.85
N VAL A 48 -24.95 -4.69 8.81
CA VAL A 48 -24.44 -3.91 7.66
C VAL A 48 -22.95 -3.66 7.83
N SER A 49 -22.24 -3.57 6.72
CA SER A 49 -20.85 -3.14 6.71
C SER A 49 -20.71 -1.71 7.26
N PRO A 50 -19.68 -1.43 8.07
CA PRO A 50 -19.33 -0.08 8.51
C PRO A 50 -19.18 0.93 7.36
N LEU A 51 -18.81 0.46 6.16
CA LEU A 51 -18.71 1.28 4.93
C LEU A 51 -20.04 1.89 4.49
N LEU A 52 -21.16 1.36 5.01
CA LEU A 52 -22.52 1.73 4.64
C LEU A 52 -23.33 2.15 5.88
N ALA A 53 -22.67 2.56 6.96
CA ALA A 53 -23.33 2.96 8.21
C ALA A 53 -24.37 4.09 8.01
N GLN A 54 -24.25 4.88 6.93
CA GLN A 54 -25.20 5.91 6.53
C GLN A 54 -26.51 5.38 5.91
N MET A 55 -26.53 4.15 5.41
CA MET A 55 -27.73 3.54 4.83
C MET A 55 -28.72 3.14 5.91
N GLU A 56 -30.00 3.36 5.65
CA GLU A 56 -31.06 2.90 6.53
C GLU A 56 -31.26 1.38 6.39
N ASN A 57 -31.20 0.67 7.51
CA ASN A 57 -31.50 -0.75 7.56
C ASN A 57 -33.02 -0.97 7.69
N LEU A 58 -33.64 -1.43 6.60
CA LEU A 58 -35.06 -1.79 6.53
C LEU A 58 -35.26 -3.31 6.52
N THR A 59 -34.21 -4.07 6.84
CA THR A 59 -34.22 -5.53 6.79
C THR A 59 -35.16 -6.11 7.84
N VAL A 60 -36.05 -7.01 7.42
CA VAL A 60 -36.97 -7.71 8.33
C VAL A 60 -37.07 -9.19 8.02
N ASN A 61 -37.10 -10.02 9.07
CA ASN A 61 -37.45 -11.43 8.96
C ASN A 61 -38.96 -11.62 9.17
N LYS A 62 -39.63 -12.34 8.27
CA LYS A 62 -41.07 -12.64 8.36
C LYS A 62 -41.29 -14.15 8.28
N LYS A 63 -42.13 -14.66 9.18
CA LYS A 63 -42.55 -16.06 9.24
C LYS A 63 -44.08 -16.10 9.17
N TYR A 64 -44.61 -16.93 8.27
CA TYR A 64 -46.02 -17.27 8.12
C TYR A 64 -46.18 -18.78 8.28
N GLU A 65 -47.40 -19.32 8.21
CA GLU A 65 -47.62 -20.76 8.32
C GLU A 65 -46.99 -21.55 7.17
N ASP A 66 -47.00 -20.99 5.96
CA ASP A 66 -46.61 -21.65 4.71
C ASP A 66 -45.27 -21.16 4.12
N ARG A 67 -44.71 -20.07 4.64
CA ARG A 67 -43.46 -19.46 4.11
C ARG A 67 -42.69 -18.68 5.16
N ALA A 68 -41.39 -18.57 4.97
CA ALA A 68 -40.55 -17.63 5.71
C ALA A 68 -39.52 -16.99 4.77
N TYR A 69 -39.19 -15.73 5.04
CA TYR A 69 -38.21 -14.99 4.27
C TYR A 69 -37.54 -13.88 5.07
N VAL A 70 -36.33 -13.55 4.64
CA VAL A 70 -35.63 -12.32 5.02
C VAL A 70 -35.87 -11.30 3.90
N ASN A 71 -36.53 -10.19 4.19
CA ASN A 71 -36.60 -9.05 3.29
C ASN A 71 -35.36 -8.20 3.54
N LEU A 72 -34.24 -8.51 2.89
CA LEU A 72 -33.00 -7.74 2.93
C LEU A 72 -33.26 -6.39 2.24
N ALA A 73 -33.05 -5.29 2.95
CA ALA A 73 -33.28 -3.96 2.41
C ALA A 73 -32.40 -2.91 3.09
N PHE A 74 -31.53 -2.28 2.31
CA PHE A 74 -30.70 -1.16 2.71
C PHE A 74 -30.80 -0.05 1.67
N ALA A 75 -30.99 1.19 2.09
CA ALA A 75 -31.12 2.32 1.20
C ALA A 75 -30.64 3.63 1.83
N ASN A 76 -30.05 4.50 1.01
CA ASN A 76 -29.81 5.88 1.39
C ASN A 76 -31.12 6.65 1.53
N ARG A 77 -31.25 7.46 2.59
CA ARG A 77 -32.35 8.41 2.79
C ARG A 77 -31.88 9.84 2.55
N GLY A 78 -32.44 10.48 1.52
CA GLY A 78 -32.03 11.82 1.07
C GLY A 78 -30.68 11.80 0.34
N ASP A 79 -30.07 12.97 0.17
CA ASP A 79 -28.78 13.09 -0.50
C ASP A 79 -27.66 12.58 0.43
N LYS A 80 -27.16 11.39 0.11
CA LYS A 80 -26.08 10.69 0.82
C LYS A 80 -24.99 10.29 -0.17
N GLU A 81 -23.79 10.06 0.35
CA GLU A 81 -22.71 9.53 -0.46
C GLU A 81 -23.05 8.12 -0.97
N LEU A 82 -22.72 7.90 -2.24
CA LEU A 82 -22.93 6.63 -2.92
C LEU A 82 -21.70 5.76 -2.72
N TYR A 83 -21.92 4.47 -2.45
CA TYR A 83 -20.81 3.54 -2.27
C TYR A 83 -20.22 3.14 -3.63
N ALA A 84 -18.90 3.03 -3.69
CA ALA A 84 -18.20 2.48 -4.84
C ALA A 84 -17.08 1.56 -4.36
N GLY A 85 -16.99 0.34 -4.91
CA GLY A 85 -16.01 -0.65 -4.48
C GLY A 85 -16.43 -2.10 -4.64
N SER A 86 -15.64 -2.96 -4.00
CA SER A 86 -15.76 -4.42 -4.00
C SER A 86 -15.64 -4.97 -2.58
N ASP A 87 -16.72 -4.99 -1.82
CA ASP A 87 -16.72 -5.41 -0.42
C ASP A 87 -17.97 -6.20 -0.05
N VAL A 88 -17.94 -6.83 1.14
CA VAL A 88 -19.15 -7.31 1.80
C VAL A 88 -19.95 -6.09 2.26
N LEU A 89 -21.18 -5.96 1.76
CA LEU A 89 -22.11 -4.88 2.08
C LEU A 89 -22.89 -5.16 3.37
N ALA A 90 -23.26 -6.42 3.59
CA ALA A 90 -23.97 -6.89 4.77
C ALA A 90 -23.74 -8.39 4.98
N THR A 91 -23.86 -8.84 6.21
CA THR A 91 -23.76 -10.25 6.59
C THR A 91 -25.04 -10.68 7.30
N ILE A 92 -25.69 -11.72 6.78
CA ILE A 92 -26.86 -12.34 7.40
C ILE A 92 -26.40 -13.56 8.18
N THR A 93 -26.75 -13.66 9.46
CA THR A 93 -26.48 -14.85 10.27
C THR A 93 -27.72 -15.72 10.37
N MET A 94 -27.55 -17.00 10.07
CA MET A 94 -28.59 -18.03 10.11
C MET A 94 -28.12 -19.18 11.01
N LYS A 95 -29.07 -20.00 11.49
CA LYS A 95 -28.81 -21.21 12.27
C LYS A 95 -29.54 -22.40 11.67
N ALA A 96 -28.81 -23.51 11.50
CA ALA A 96 -29.38 -24.75 11.00
C ALA A 96 -30.10 -25.53 12.12
N LYS A 97 -31.33 -26.01 11.84
CA LYS A 97 -32.14 -26.86 12.74
C LYS A 97 -31.98 -28.35 12.46
N GLU A 98 -31.43 -28.68 11.30
CA GLU A 98 -31.01 -30.01 10.86
C GLU A 98 -29.74 -29.90 10.01
N ASN A 99 -29.22 -31.02 9.51
CA ASN A 99 -28.13 -30.97 8.54
C ASN A 99 -28.68 -30.46 7.21
N ILE A 100 -28.08 -29.40 6.65
CA ILE A 100 -28.58 -28.73 5.45
C ILE A 100 -27.49 -28.53 4.41
N SER A 101 -27.91 -28.32 3.16
CA SER A 101 -27.07 -27.77 2.09
C SER A 101 -27.52 -26.34 1.82
N THR A 102 -26.61 -25.36 1.83
CA THR A 102 -26.94 -23.95 1.51
C THR A 102 -27.05 -23.72 0.00
N THR A 103 -26.63 -24.70 -0.81
CA THR A 103 -26.82 -24.74 -2.26
C THR A 103 -28.19 -25.29 -2.68
N ASP A 104 -28.97 -25.86 -1.76
CA ASP A 104 -30.35 -26.28 -2.04
C ASP A 104 -31.28 -25.08 -1.89
N ALA A 105 -31.75 -24.53 -3.02
CA ALA A 105 -32.66 -23.40 -3.06
C ALA A 105 -33.99 -23.64 -2.32
N LYS A 106 -34.36 -24.91 -2.05
CA LYS A 106 -35.53 -25.25 -1.22
C LYS A 106 -35.28 -25.05 0.27
N VAL A 107 -34.02 -25.04 0.70
CA VAL A 107 -33.61 -24.73 2.08
C VAL A 107 -33.48 -23.23 2.26
N ILE A 108 -32.72 -22.57 1.38
CA ILE A 108 -32.53 -21.11 1.38
C ILE A 108 -32.20 -20.65 -0.05
N ASP A 109 -32.92 -19.65 -0.53
CA ASP A 109 -32.75 -19.11 -1.88
C ASP A 109 -31.69 -18.01 -1.91
N LEU A 110 -30.48 -18.37 -2.33
CA LEU A 110 -29.32 -17.46 -2.45
C LEU A 110 -29.02 -17.08 -3.91
N SER A 111 -29.94 -17.35 -4.83
CA SER A 111 -29.70 -17.22 -6.27
C SER A 111 -29.53 -15.77 -6.75
N LYS A 112 -30.03 -14.79 -5.98
CA LYS A 112 -30.18 -13.43 -6.47
C LYS A 112 -30.00 -12.39 -5.37
N VAL A 113 -29.41 -11.24 -5.71
CA VAL A 113 -29.53 -9.98 -4.98
C VAL A 113 -29.55 -8.83 -5.97
N THR A 114 -30.36 -7.81 -5.71
CA THR A 114 -30.47 -6.63 -6.56
C THR A 114 -29.70 -5.46 -5.95
N LEU A 115 -28.83 -4.85 -6.76
CA LEU A 115 -28.16 -3.58 -6.49
C LEU A 115 -28.89 -2.47 -7.25
N ILE A 116 -28.99 -1.28 -6.65
CA ILE A 116 -29.77 -0.16 -7.18
C ILE A 116 -28.91 1.11 -7.16
N GLY A 117 -28.77 1.75 -8.33
CA GLY A 117 -28.08 3.03 -8.50
C GLY A 117 -28.97 4.24 -8.19
N PRO A 118 -28.41 5.46 -8.17
CA PRO A 118 -29.13 6.70 -7.82
C PRO A 118 -30.21 7.10 -8.82
N ASN A 119 -30.13 6.58 -10.05
CA ASN A 119 -31.07 6.84 -11.15
C ASN A 119 -32.04 5.67 -11.39
N TYR A 120 -32.25 4.80 -10.39
CA TYR A 120 -33.03 3.57 -10.49
C TYR A 120 -32.49 2.53 -11.47
N SER A 121 -31.21 2.62 -11.87
CA SER A 121 -30.54 1.51 -12.54
C SER A 121 -30.47 0.31 -11.60
N THR A 122 -30.64 -0.89 -12.14
CA THR A 122 -30.59 -2.14 -11.35
C THR A 122 -29.61 -3.12 -11.97
N ILE A 123 -28.86 -3.80 -11.12
CA ILE A 123 -28.03 -4.95 -11.49
C ILE A 123 -28.44 -6.10 -10.57
N GLU A 124 -28.63 -7.28 -11.15
CA GLU A 124 -28.94 -8.50 -10.40
C GLU A 124 -27.71 -9.40 -10.40
N SER A 125 -27.48 -10.13 -9.30
CA SER A 125 -26.34 -11.03 -9.23
C SER A 125 -26.50 -12.24 -10.14
N GLU A 126 -25.44 -12.57 -10.87
CA GLU A 126 -25.27 -13.82 -11.60
C GLU A 126 -24.03 -14.53 -11.04
N VAL A 127 -24.18 -15.76 -10.55
CA VAL A 127 -23.09 -16.57 -9.96
C VAL A 127 -23.30 -18.01 -10.38
N ASP A 128 -22.21 -18.73 -10.69
CA ASP A 128 -22.24 -20.14 -11.04
C ASP A 128 -23.19 -20.44 -12.21
N THR A 129 -23.27 -19.49 -13.15
CA THR A 129 -23.98 -19.66 -14.41
C THR A 129 -23.21 -20.61 -15.31
N GLU A 130 -23.92 -21.38 -16.14
CA GLU A 130 -23.30 -22.02 -17.30
C GLU A 130 -22.87 -20.91 -18.26
N VAL A 131 -21.70 -20.31 -18.00
CA VAL A 131 -21.08 -19.34 -18.90
C VAL A 131 -20.46 -20.14 -20.03
N GLU A 132 -21.07 -20.03 -21.21
CA GLU A 132 -20.54 -20.66 -22.41
C GLU A 132 -19.20 -20.02 -22.76
N ILE A 133 -18.15 -20.82 -22.86
CA ILE A 133 -16.86 -20.33 -23.34
C ILE A 133 -17.05 -20.05 -24.84
N PRO A 134 -16.85 -18.81 -25.30
CA PRO A 134 -17.08 -18.51 -26.69
C PRO A 134 -16.23 -19.39 -27.60
N ASP A 135 -16.89 -20.02 -28.58
CA ASP A 135 -16.19 -20.57 -29.72
C ASP A 135 -15.50 -19.42 -30.46
N VAL A 136 -14.25 -19.64 -30.84
CA VAL A 136 -13.45 -18.59 -31.46
C VAL A 136 -13.93 -18.34 -32.88
N PRO A 137 -14.19 -17.08 -33.27
CA PRO A 137 -14.37 -16.74 -34.67
C PRO A 137 -13.05 -16.95 -35.41
N ALA A 138 -13.00 -17.94 -36.29
CA ALA A 138 -11.90 -18.08 -37.22
C ALA A 138 -11.81 -16.82 -38.10
N THR A 139 -10.61 -16.28 -38.27
CA THR A 139 -10.40 -15.17 -39.21
C THR A 139 -10.52 -15.73 -40.62
N GLU A 140 -11.55 -15.33 -41.37
CA GLU A 140 -11.80 -15.84 -42.72
C GLU A 140 -11.26 -14.87 -43.78
N LYS A 141 -10.23 -15.31 -44.52
CA LYS A 141 -9.84 -14.65 -45.78
C LYS A 141 -10.56 -15.35 -46.93
N LYS A 142 -11.43 -14.62 -47.64
CA LYS A 142 -12.11 -15.12 -48.84
C LYS A 142 -11.25 -14.90 -50.09
N PHE A 143 -11.31 -15.85 -51.02
CA PHE A 143 -10.69 -15.75 -52.34
C PHE A 143 -11.77 -15.51 -53.40
N GLY A 144 -11.52 -14.56 -54.29
CA GLY A 144 -12.38 -14.27 -55.43
C GLY A 144 -11.84 -14.90 -56.71
N GLN A 145 -12.64 -14.86 -57.78
CA GLN A 145 -12.26 -15.40 -59.10
C GLN A 145 -10.89 -14.90 -59.60
N ALA A 146 -10.55 -13.63 -59.31
CA ALA A 146 -9.31 -13.01 -59.76
C ALA A 146 -8.05 -13.66 -59.16
N ASP A 147 -8.18 -14.34 -58.03
CA ASP A 147 -7.07 -15.00 -57.33
C ASP A 147 -6.64 -16.33 -57.99
N PHE A 148 -7.46 -16.83 -58.92
CA PHE A 148 -7.25 -18.12 -59.57
C PHE A 148 -7.01 -18.01 -61.08
N ASP A 149 -6.21 -18.93 -61.60
CA ASP A 149 -6.26 -19.37 -62.99
C ASP A 149 -7.11 -20.65 -63.03
N ILE A 150 -8.30 -20.55 -63.64
CA ILE A 150 -9.33 -21.60 -63.60
C ILE A 150 -9.36 -22.37 -64.93
N THR A 151 -9.17 -23.69 -64.85
CA THR A 151 -9.29 -24.60 -65.99
C THR A 151 -10.25 -25.74 -65.68
N MET A 152 -10.79 -26.38 -66.72
CA MET A 152 -11.66 -27.55 -66.60
C MET A 152 -11.18 -28.68 -67.50
N THR A 153 -11.07 -29.89 -66.95
CA THR A 153 -10.70 -31.09 -67.70
C THR A 153 -11.68 -32.23 -67.44
N ASN A 154 -11.77 -33.15 -68.41
CA ASN A 154 -12.48 -34.41 -68.25
C ASN A 154 -11.84 -35.49 -69.13
N GLU A 155 -12.47 -36.67 -69.23
CA GLU A 155 -11.94 -37.78 -70.02
C GLU A 155 -11.80 -37.50 -71.53
N LYS A 156 -12.50 -36.49 -72.07
CA LYS A 156 -12.42 -36.08 -73.48
C LYS A 156 -11.59 -34.82 -73.70
N LEU A 157 -11.66 -33.89 -72.76
CA LEU A 157 -10.87 -32.66 -72.71
C LEU A 157 -9.80 -32.82 -71.63
N THR A 158 -8.72 -33.53 -71.97
CA THR A 158 -7.67 -33.87 -71.00
C THR A 158 -6.73 -32.70 -70.67
N GLU A 159 -6.78 -31.63 -71.46
CA GLU A 159 -6.00 -30.40 -71.31
C GLU A 159 -6.89 -29.18 -71.54
N ASP A 160 -6.53 -28.04 -70.97
CA ASP A 160 -7.23 -26.77 -71.14
C ASP A 160 -6.26 -25.71 -71.71
N ASN A 161 -6.58 -25.18 -72.88
CA ASN A 161 -5.71 -24.27 -73.62
C ASN A 161 -6.12 -22.82 -73.33
N THR A 162 -5.17 -21.97 -72.94
CA THR A 162 -5.42 -20.56 -72.64
C THR A 162 -6.01 -19.75 -73.80
N ASP A 163 -5.71 -20.11 -75.06
CA ASP A 163 -6.22 -19.43 -76.25
C ASP A 163 -7.64 -19.91 -76.65
N ASP A 164 -8.04 -21.11 -76.21
CA ASP A 164 -9.36 -21.71 -76.47
C ASP A 164 -9.83 -22.52 -75.25
N PRO A 165 -10.17 -21.81 -74.14
CA PRO A 165 -10.37 -22.44 -72.86
C PRO A 165 -11.63 -23.30 -72.84
N ASN A 166 -11.57 -24.41 -72.11
CA ASN A 166 -12.65 -25.39 -72.05
C ASN A 166 -13.93 -24.82 -71.44
N VAL A 167 -13.87 -23.72 -70.69
CA VAL A 167 -15.07 -22.98 -70.26
C VAL A 167 -15.95 -22.55 -71.44
N ASN A 168 -15.36 -22.17 -72.58
CA ASN A 168 -16.09 -21.80 -73.79
C ASN A 168 -16.77 -23.00 -74.45
N LYS A 169 -16.24 -24.20 -74.22
CA LYS A 169 -16.73 -25.48 -74.78
C LYS A 169 -17.78 -26.11 -73.88
N LEU A 170 -17.57 -26.06 -72.57
CA LEU A 170 -18.39 -26.74 -71.57
C LEU A 170 -19.52 -25.87 -71.04
N ILE A 171 -19.30 -24.57 -70.83
CA ILE A 171 -20.23 -23.70 -70.08
C ILE A 171 -21.09 -22.86 -71.01
N GLN A 172 -22.36 -22.69 -70.66
CA GLN A 172 -23.36 -21.97 -71.44
C GLN A 172 -23.04 -20.47 -71.52
N GLN A 173 -22.55 -19.90 -70.42
CA GLN A 173 -22.16 -18.49 -70.30
C GLN A 173 -20.73 -18.22 -70.83
N ASN A 174 -19.97 -19.25 -71.18
CA ASN A 174 -18.57 -19.15 -71.63
C ASN A 174 -17.62 -18.45 -70.65
N ASN A 175 -17.95 -18.42 -69.35
CA ASN A 175 -17.11 -17.81 -68.31
C ASN A 175 -17.42 -18.43 -66.94
N TYR A 176 -16.64 -18.06 -65.92
CA TYR A 176 -16.79 -18.54 -64.53
C TYR A 176 -17.44 -17.50 -63.59
N ASN A 177 -17.88 -16.34 -64.10
CA ASN A 177 -18.25 -15.19 -63.26
C ASN A 177 -19.42 -15.51 -62.33
N GLY A 178 -20.40 -16.27 -62.80
CA GLY A 178 -21.55 -16.69 -62.02
C GLY A 178 -21.25 -17.70 -60.89
N LEU A 179 -19.97 -18.02 -60.63
CA LEU A 179 -19.55 -18.79 -59.46
C LEU A 179 -18.94 -17.93 -58.34
N PHE A 180 -18.76 -16.62 -58.57
CA PHE A 180 -18.06 -15.72 -57.65
C PHE A 180 -18.75 -14.35 -57.53
N ASP A 181 -20.03 -14.26 -57.90
CA ASP A 181 -20.77 -12.99 -57.91
C ASP A 181 -21.62 -12.78 -56.64
N GLY A 182 -21.61 -13.74 -55.72
CA GLY A 182 -22.36 -13.72 -54.47
C GLY A 182 -23.87 -13.98 -54.67
N THR A 183 -24.31 -14.37 -55.86
CA THR A 183 -25.71 -14.66 -56.17
C THR A 183 -25.96 -16.17 -56.28
N PHE A 184 -26.99 -16.66 -55.62
CA PHE A 184 -27.31 -18.09 -55.61
C PHE A 184 -28.25 -18.46 -56.77
N GLY A 185 -27.77 -18.22 -58.00
CA GLY A 185 -28.50 -18.32 -59.26
C GLY A 185 -28.24 -19.61 -60.04
N ARG A 186 -28.49 -19.56 -61.36
CA ARG A 186 -28.18 -20.64 -62.32
C ARG A 186 -27.16 -20.16 -63.36
N ASP A 187 -26.27 -19.27 -62.95
CA ASP A 187 -25.41 -18.50 -63.86
C ASP A 187 -24.13 -19.24 -64.25
N PHE A 188 -24.01 -20.50 -63.82
CA PHE A 188 -23.00 -21.46 -64.27
C PHE A 188 -23.62 -22.81 -64.64
N GLU A 189 -23.77 -23.06 -65.94
CA GLU A 189 -24.38 -24.29 -66.47
C GLU A 189 -23.56 -24.91 -67.59
N PHE A 190 -23.53 -26.24 -67.67
CA PHE A 190 -23.09 -26.92 -68.87
C PHE A 190 -23.95 -26.52 -70.08
N LYS A 191 -23.37 -26.48 -71.27
CA LYS A 191 -24.07 -26.15 -72.51
C LYS A 191 -25.27 -27.07 -72.70
N TRP A 192 -26.43 -26.47 -72.92
CA TRP A 192 -27.67 -27.21 -73.10
C TRP A 192 -27.69 -28.00 -74.41
N ASP A 193 -28.42 -29.11 -74.42
CA ASP A 193 -28.66 -29.91 -75.63
C ASP A 193 -29.68 -29.22 -76.55
N ILE A 194 -29.23 -28.15 -77.19
CA ILE A 194 -30.01 -27.32 -78.11
C ILE A 194 -29.23 -27.08 -79.40
N SER A 195 -29.94 -26.86 -80.51
CA SER A 195 -29.34 -26.76 -81.84
C SER A 195 -28.23 -25.71 -81.97
N SER A 196 -28.24 -24.65 -81.15
CA SER A 196 -27.19 -23.61 -81.15
C SER A 196 -25.86 -24.08 -80.54
N ASN A 197 -25.87 -25.14 -79.72
CA ASN A 197 -24.67 -25.74 -79.12
C ASN A 197 -24.21 -26.99 -79.88
N HIS A 198 -24.95 -27.41 -80.91
CA HIS A 198 -24.66 -28.64 -81.65
C HIS A 198 -23.53 -28.46 -82.66
N VAL A 199 -22.63 -29.44 -82.70
CA VAL A 199 -21.62 -29.59 -83.75
C VAL A 199 -22.00 -30.84 -84.56
N ASN A 200 -22.18 -30.70 -85.87
CA ASN A 200 -22.70 -31.77 -86.73
C ASN A 200 -24.07 -32.34 -86.28
N GLY A 201 -24.93 -31.47 -85.73
CA GLY A 201 -26.32 -31.80 -85.38
C GLY A 201 -26.50 -32.56 -84.06
N LYS A 202 -25.47 -32.64 -83.21
CA LYS A 202 -25.54 -33.20 -81.85
C LYS A 202 -24.74 -32.37 -80.87
N LEU A 203 -25.08 -32.44 -79.59
CA LEU A 203 -24.25 -31.89 -78.51
C LEU A 203 -22.89 -32.61 -78.52
N PRO A 204 -21.76 -31.88 -78.45
CA PRO A 204 -20.45 -32.50 -78.36
C PRO A 204 -20.33 -33.50 -77.20
N ASP A 205 -19.70 -34.64 -77.47
CA ASP A 205 -19.56 -35.75 -76.51
C ASP A 205 -18.60 -35.45 -75.35
N TYR A 206 -17.82 -34.37 -75.45
CA TYR A 206 -16.98 -33.87 -74.38
C TYR A 206 -17.73 -33.11 -73.28
N ILE A 207 -19.02 -32.80 -73.48
CA ILE A 207 -19.86 -32.19 -72.42
C ILE A 207 -20.39 -33.34 -71.55
N ILE A 208 -19.58 -33.76 -70.58
CA ILE A 208 -19.82 -34.97 -69.79
C ILE A 208 -19.23 -34.87 -68.37
N LEU A 209 -19.89 -35.49 -67.39
CA LEU A 209 -19.35 -35.76 -66.07
C LEU A 209 -18.74 -37.19 -66.01
N PRO A 210 -17.67 -37.42 -65.24
CA PRO A 210 -17.01 -36.47 -64.34
C PRO A 210 -16.22 -35.38 -65.05
N THR A 211 -16.24 -34.17 -64.48
CA THR A 211 -15.39 -33.05 -64.92
C THR A 211 -14.71 -32.44 -63.71
N THR A 212 -13.40 -32.21 -63.81
CA THR A 212 -12.58 -31.58 -62.77
C THR A 212 -12.38 -30.11 -63.11
N MET A 213 -12.68 -29.24 -62.15
CA MET A 213 -12.27 -27.84 -62.16
C MET A 213 -10.99 -27.70 -61.34
N HIS A 214 -9.99 -27.09 -61.95
CA HIS A 214 -8.70 -26.79 -61.35
C HIS A 214 -8.64 -25.29 -61.09
N LEU A 215 -8.53 -24.90 -59.81
CA LEU A 215 -8.35 -23.51 -59.41
C LEU A 215 -6.91 -23.34 -58.93
N ALA A 216 -6.01 -22.98 -59.84
CA ALA A 216 -4.62 -22.72 -59.51
C ALA A 216 -4.49 -21.32 -58.89
N LEU A 217 -3.94 -21.21 -57.67
CA LEU A 217 -3.76 -19.90 -57.03
C LEU A 217 -2.62 -19.14 -57.73
N LYS A 218 -2.86 -17.90 -58.11
CA LYS A 218 -1.83 -17.01 -58.68
C LYS A 218 -0.75 -16.66 -57.65
N ASN A 219 -1.16 -16.53 -56.38
CA ASN A 219 -0.28 -16.31 -55.25
C ASN A 219 -0.49 -17.46 -54.25
N PRO A 220 0.34 -18.52 -54.27
CA PRO A 220 0.16 -19.65 -53.38
C PRO A 220 0.21 -19.24 -51.91
N GLU A 221 -0.85 -19.58 -51.18
CA GLU A 221 -0.99 -19.30 -49.76
C GLU A 221 -1.93 -20.34 -49.11
N ALA A 222 -2.11 -20.29 -47.80
CA ALA A 222 -3.01 -21.22 -47.11
C ALA A 222 -4.46 -21.00 -47.58
N LEU A 223 -5.15 -22.09 -47.90
CA LEU A 223 -6.57 -22.17 -48.24
C LEU A 223 -7.05 -23.52 -47.72
N ASN A 224 -8.06 -23.52 -46.86
CA ASN A 224 -8.47 -24.73 -46.15
C ASN A 224 -9.97 -24.96 -46.15
N LYS A 225 -10.76 -24.08 -46.76
CA LYS A 225 -12.20 -24.24 -46.90
C LYS A 225 -12.64 -24.01 -48.34
N VAL A 226 -13.45 -24.93 -48.86
CA VAL A 226 -14.08 -24.85 -50.17
C VAL A 226 -15.56 -25.19 -50.02
N VAL A 227 -16.43 -24.32 -50.52
CA VAL A 227 -17.88 -24.54 -50.52
C VAL A 227 -18.36 -24.55 -51.96
N VAL A 228 -19.03 -25.64 -52.35
CA VAL A 228 -19.69 -25.76 -53.65
C VAL A 228 -21.19 -25.68 -53.41
N SER A 229 -21.83 -24.62 -53.89
CA SER A 229 -23.28 -24.41 -53.74
C SER A 229 -24.03 -24.87 -54.98
N ASN A 230 -25.04 -25.71 -54.78
CA ASN A 230 -25.98 -26.06 -55.83
C ASN A 230 -26.93 -24.89 -56.12
N ALA A 231 -27.35 -24.78 -57.38
CA ALA A 231 -28.50 -23.95 -57.73
C ALA A 231 -29.82 -24.57 -57.27
N ASN A 232 -30.96 -23.93 -57.57
CA ASN A 232 -32.27 -24.52 -57.32
C ASN A 232 -32.41 -25.92 -57.95
N GLU A 233 -33.12 -26.84 -57.27
CA GLU A 233 -33.21 -28.24 -57.70
C GLU A 233 -33.86 -28.38 -59.09
N GLY A 234 -33.06 -28.87 -60.05
CA GLY A 234 -33.44 -28.94 -61.45
C GLY A 234 -32.50 -29.85 -62.25
N ASN A 235 -32.54 -29.73 -63.58
CA ASN A 235 -31.51 -30.36 -64.43
C ASN A 235 -30.14 -29.79 -64.05
N GLY A 236 -29.10 -30.61 -64.01
CA GLY A 236 -27.75 -30.24 -63.60
C GLY A 236 -27.49 -30.18 -62.09
N TYR A 237 -28.49 -30.41 -61.24
CA TYR A 237 -28.28 -30.38 -59.79
C TYR A 237 -27.28 -31.46 -59.35
N LEU A 238 -26.17 -31.04 -58.75
CA LEU A 238 -25.04 -31.88 -58.37
C LEU A 238 -25.46 -32.87 -57.29
N ASN A 239 -25.14 -34.15 -57.47
CA ASN A 239 -25.38 -35.22 -56.51
C ASN A 239 -24.11 -35.71 -55.83
N LYS A 240 -22.99 -35.70 -56.55
CA LYS A 240 -21.71 -36.24 -56.06
C LYS A 240 -20.56 -35.37 -56.49
N VAL A 241 -19.65 -35.10 -55.57
CA VAL A 241 -18.49 -34.23 -55.79
C VAL A 241 -17.35 -34.61 -54.86
N SER A 242 -16.11 -34.46 -55.33
CA SER A 242 -14.92 -34.57 -54.50
C SER A 242 -14.06 -33.33 -54.62
N ALA A 243 -13.24 -33.08 -53.60
CA ALA A 243 -12.23 -32.04 -53.64
C ALA A 243 -10.94 -32.47 -52.94
N LYS A 244 -9.82 -31.92 -53.40
CA LYS A 244 -8.51 -32.04 -52.74
C LYS A 244 -7.65 -30.80 -53.03
N LEU A 245 -6.67 -30.57 -52.16
CA LEU A 245 -5.68 -29.51 -52.31
C LEU A 245 -4.37 -30.10 -52.83
N ILE A 246 -3.72 -29.37 -53.75
CA ILE A 246 -2.34 -29.60 -54.16
C ILE A 246 -1.49 -28.49 -53.57
N TYR A 247 -0.43 -28.85 -52.86
CA TYR A 247 0.45 -27.90 -52.17
C TYR A 247 1.63 -27.49 -53.06
N THR A 248 2.32 -26.42 -52.68
CA THR A 248 3.51 -25.92 -53.41
C THR A 248 4.71 -26.88 -53.39
N ASP A 249 4.72 -27.84 -52.46
CA ASP A 249 5.72 -28.92 -52.39
C ASP A 249 5.33 -30.15 -53.24
N ASP A 250 4.31 -30.02 -54.10
CA ASP A 250 3.71 -31.05 -54.94
C ASP A 250 3.11 -32.25 -54.17
N THR A 251 3.00 -32.16 -52.84
CA THR A 251 2.16 -33.10 -52.06
C THR A 251 0.69 -32.71 -52.17
N SER A 252 -0.23 -33.62 -51.83
CA SER A 252 -1.67 -33.36 -51.83
C SER A 252 -2.30 -33.63 -50.47
N SER A 253 -3.42 -32.97 -50.19
CA SER A 253 -4.31 -33.37 -49.10
C SER A 253 -4.93 -34.75 -49.37
N ASP A 254 -5.57 -35.32 -48.36
CA ASP A 254 -6.56 -36.38 -48.58
C ASP A 254 -7.72 -35.85 -49.43
N GLU A 255 -8.31 -36.72 -50.24
CA GLU A 255 -9.47 -36.39 -51.08
C GLU A 255 -10.75 -36.56 -50.26
N ILE A 256 -11.53 -35.48 -50.13
CA ILE A 256 -12.82 -35.47 -49.44
C ILE A 256 -13.92 -35.69 -50.48
N LYS A 257 -14.85 -36.62 -50.22
CA LYS A 257 -15.93 -37.01 -51.16
C LYS A 257 -17.30 -36.89 -50.53
N PHE A 258 -18.24 -36.33 -51.28
CA PHE A 258 -19.67 -36.41 -51.01
C PHE A 258 -20.35 -37.29 -52.05
N GLU A 259 -21.04 -38.32 -51.58
CA GLU A 259 -21.70 -39.35 -52.41
C GLU A 259 -23.22 -39.16 -52.53
N THR A 260 -23.76 -38.09 -51.93
CA THR A 260 -25.19 -37.79 -51.84
C THR A 260 -25.46 -36.32 -52.06
N LYS A 261 -26.61 -36.00 -52.67
CA LYS A 261 -26.97 -34.61 -52.98
C LYS A 261 -27.09 -33.71 -51.74
N GLN A 262 -26.60 -32.47 -51.82
CA GLN A 262 -26.71 -31.43 -50.79
C GLN A 262 -26.99 -30.07 -51.44
N GLU A 263 -27.56 -29.13 -50.68
CA GLU A 263 -27.68 -27.74 -51.13
C GLU A 263 -26.32 -27.04 -51.21
N LYS A 264 -25.43 -27.32 -50.25
CA LYS A 264 -24.04 -26.85 -50.22
C LYS A 264 -23.12 -27.98 -49.77
N TYR A 265 -22.03 -28.19 -50.48
CA TYR A 265 -20.97 -29.12 -50.09
C TYR A 265 -19.82 -28.33 -49.49
N THR A 266 -19.52 -28.54 -48.20
CA THR A 266 -18.42 -27.85 -47.50
C THR A 266 -17.27 -28.81 -47.29
N PHE A 267 -16.11 -28.49 -47.88
CA PHE A 267 -14.85 -29.22 -47.73
C PHE A 267 -13.94 -28.42 -46.80
N GLU A 268 -13.53 -29.02 -45.68
CA GLU A 268 -12.58 -28.44 -44.73
C GLU A 268 -11.33 -29.32 -44.65
N PHE A 269 -10.18 -28.72 -44.89
CA PHE A 269 -8.88 -29.38 -44.91
C PHE A 269 -8.07 -28.97 -43.68
N ALA A 270 -7.31 -29.90 -43.09
CA ALA A 270 -6.44 -29.59 -41.97
C ALA A 270 -5.07 -29.07 -42.44
N GLY A 271 -4.57 -27.99 -41.82
CA GLY A 271 -3.20 -27.48 -42.01
C GLY A 271 -3.12 -26.05 -42.56
N ASP A 272 -1.89 -25.54 -42.64
CA ASP A 272 -1.52 -24.17 -43.03
C ASP A 272 -0.56 -24.11 -44.23
N LYS A 273 -0.35 -25.25 -44.91
CA LYS A 273 0.51 -25.32 -46.09
C LYS A 273 0.00 -24.42 -47.21
N ALA A 274 0.93 -23.80 -47.94
CA ALA A 274 0.61 -23.03 -49.14
C ALA A 274 0.00 -23.93 -50.22
N VAL A 275 -1.22 -23.62 -50.63
CA VAL A 275 -1.97 -24.31 -51.68
C VAL A 275 -1.58 -23.73 -53.03
N LYS A 276 -1.16 -24.62 -53.93
CA LYS A 276 -0.87 -24.35 -55.33
C LYS A 276 -2.15 -24.43 -56.17
N GLU A 277 -2.99 -25.43 -55.92
CA GLU A 277 -4.19 -25.67 -56.71
C GLU A 277 -5.29 -26.36 -55.87
N VAL A 278 -6.54 -25.94 -56.06
CA VAL A 278 -7.71 -26.65 -55.58
C VAL A 278 -8.30 -27.46 -56.74
N GLN A 279 -8.47 -28.76 -56.55
CA GLN A 279 -9.13 -29.63 -57.52
C GLN A 279 -10.51 -30.00 -57.01
N ILE A 280 -11.55 -29.65 -57.78
CA ILE A 280 -12.94 -30.02 -57.50
C ILE A 280 -13.43 -30.91 -58.65
N THR A 281 -13.72 -32.17 -58.37
CA THR A 281 -14.25 -33.11 -59.37
C THR A 281 -15.74 -33.28 -59.17
N PHE A 282 -16.53 -32.79 -60.13
CA PHE A 282 -17.97 -33.01 -60.18
C PHE A 282 -18.23 -34.40 -60.74
N LEU A 283 -18.72 -35.32 -59.92
CA LEU A 283 -18.78 -36.75 -60.22
C LEU A 283 -20.12 -37.17 -60.83
N ASP A 284 -21.24 -36.66 -60.31
CA ASP A 284 -22.58 -36.96 -60.79
C ASP A 284 -23.53 -35.80 -60.53
N ALA A 285 -24.46 -35.58 -61.46
CA ALA A 285 -25.54 -34.63 -61.34
C ALA A 285 -26.83 -35.17 -61.95
N LYS A 286 -27.97 -34.57 -61.60
CA LYS A 286 -29.26 -34.84 -62.20
C LYS A 286 -29.21 -34.48 -63.69
N SER A 287 -29.55 -35.43 -64.56
CA SER A 287 -29.63 -35.23 -66.01
C SER A 287 -31.01 -35.65 -66.51
N THR A 288 -31.54 -34.91 -67.49
CA THR A 288 -32.73 -35.30 -68.26
C THR A 288 -32.38 -36.23 -69.44
N SER A 289 -31.09 -36.51 -69.65
CA SER A 289 -30.55 -37.43 -70.66
C SER A 289 -30.00 -38.70 -69.99
N ASP A 290 -29.91 -39.79 -70.76
CA ASP A 290 -29.22 -41.02 -70.36
C ASP A 290 -27.69 -40.80 -70.21
N VAL A 291 -27.17 -39.70 -70.77
CA VAL A 291 -25.78 -39.25 -70.61
C VAL A 291 -25.70 -38.19 -69.50
N LYS A 292 -24.65 -38.23 -68.70
CA LYS A 292 -24.39 -37.26 -67.61
C LYS A 292 -23.80 -35.96 -68.15
N ASN A 293 -24.54 -35.27 -69.00
CA ASN A 293 -24.10 -34.12 -69.78
C ASN A 293 -24.57 -32.77 -69.21
N MET A 294 -24.90 -32.69 -67.92
CA MET A 294 -25.38 -31.45 -67.32
C MET A 294 -24.79 -31.26 -65.92
N LEU A 295 -24.42 -30.01 -65.63
CA LEU A 295 -24.00 -29.51 -64.32
C LEU A 295 -24.54 -28.08 -64.19
N THR A 296 -25.13 -27.76 -63.05
CA THR A 296 -25.60 -26.41 -62.71
C THR A 296 -25.14 -26.12 -61.29
N LEU A 297 -24.37 -25.04 -61.14
CA LEU A 297 -23.89 -24.56 -59.84
C LEU A 297 -24.38 -23.13 -59.60
N ALA A 298 -24.50 -22.78 -58.33
CA ALA A 298 -24.86 -21.44 -57.89
C ALA A 298 -23.65 -20.59 -57.55
N GLU A 299 -22.72 -21.11 -56.74
CA GLU A 299 -21.61 -20.31 -56.20
C GLU A 299 -20.48 -21.22 -55.72
N LEU A 300 -19.24 -20.73 -55.82
CA LEU A 300 -18.07 -21.26 -55.14
C LEU A 300 -17.58 -20.24 -54.09
N GLU A 301 -17.50 -20.67 -52.83
CA GLU A 301 -16.84 -19.87 -51.79
C GLU A 301 -15.56 -20.59 -51.36
N LEU A 302 -14.41 -19.95 -51.59
CA LEU A 302 -13.11 -20.46 -51.14
C LEU A 302 -12.55 -19.53 -50.08
N SER A 303 -12.05 -20.09 -48.98
CA SER A 303 -11.48 -19.29 -47.91
C SER A 303 -10.36 -19.99 -47.14
N ASN A 304 -9.59 -19.18 -46.45
CA ASN A 304 -8.63 -19.59 -45.44
C ASN A 304 -9.18 -19.19 -44.07
N LEU A 305 -9.50 -20.19 -43.26
CA LEU A 305 -9.77 -20.02 -41.84
C LEU A 305 -8.42 -20.04 -41.11
N SER A 306 -7.97 -18.88 -40.63
CA SER A 306 -6.77 -18.77 -39.80
C SER A 306 -7.15 -18.65 -38.33
N ASN A 307 -6.69 -19.62 -37.55
CA ASN A 307 -6.61 -19.52 -36.10
C ASN A 307 -5.14 -19.49 -35.67
N THR A 308 -4.79 -18.62 -34.73
CA THR A 308 -3.50 -18.74 -34.03
C THR A 308 -3.74 -19.71 -32.87
N PRO A 309 -3.13 -20.91 -32.88
CA PRO A 309 -3.39 -21.94 -31.90
C PRO A 309 -2.81 -21.57 -30.54
N VAL A 310 -3.44 -22.06 -29.48
CA VAL A 310 -2.93 -21.93 -28.12
C VAL A 310 -1.77 -22.91 -27.89
N THR A 311 -0.62 -22.39 -27.49
CA THR A 311 0.58 -23.18 -27.18
C THR A 311 0.82 -23.31 -25.68
N GLY A 312 0.27 -22.40 -24.86
CA GLY A 312 0.51 -22.40 -23.42
C GLY A 312 -0.47 -21.52 -22.65
N ILE A 313 -0.38 -21.60 -21.33
CA ILE A 313 -1.08 -20.72 -20.40
C ILE A 313 -0.17 -20.49 -19.19
N THR A 314 -0.17 -19.28 -18.65
CA THR A 314 0.58 -18.93 -17.44
C THR A 314 -0.36 -18.28 -16.44
N ALA A 315 -0.32 -18.71 -15.18
CA ALA A 315 -1.01 -18.04 -14.10
C ALA A 315 -0.44 -16.62 -13.91
N ASP A 316 -1.31 -15.64 -13.67
CA ASP A 316 -0.87 -14.29 -13.31
C ASP A 316 -0.05 -14.34 -12.00
N PRO A 317 1.16 -13.77 -11.94
CA PRO A 317 1.97 -13.76 -10.72
C PRO A 317 1.30 -13.05 -9.53
N ASN A 318 0.31 -12.18 -9.79
CA ASN A 318 -0.45 -11.44 -8.78
C ASN A 318 -1.68 -12.21 -8.25
N ASN A 319 -1.99 -13.39 -8.77
CA ASN A 319 -3.03 -14.23 -8.19
C ASN A 319 -2.73 -14.50 -6.71
N ALA A 320 -3.77 -14.50 -5.88
CA ALA A 320 -3.63 -14.76 -4.44
C ALA A 320 -2.96 -16.11 -4.20
N LYS A 321 -1.96 -16.15 -3.32
CA LYS A 321 -1.33 -17.40 -2.84
C LYS A 321 -1.70 -17.70 -1.39
N GLU A 322 -2.16 -16.68 -0.67
CA GLU A 322 -2.68 -16.78 0.68
C GLU A 322 -4.02 -16.04 0.76
N MET A 323 -4.97 -16.59 1.51
CA MET A 323 -6.29 -16.01 1.74
C MET A 323 -6.74 -16.26 3.19
N TYR A 324 -7.77 -15.56 3.65
CA TYR A 324 -8.43 -15.82 4.95
C TYR A 324 -9.86 -16.31 4.73
N VAL A 325 -10.40 -17.10 5.66
CA VAL A 325 -11.76 -17.64 5.53
C VAL A 325 -12.79 -16.54 5.25
N GLY A 326 -13.56 -16.73 4.18
CA GLY A 326 -14.60 -15.83 3.72
C GLY A 326 -14.11 -14.64 2.88
N THR A 327 -12.84 -14.58 2.46
CA THR A 327 -12.37 -13.61 1.47
C THR A 327 -12.53 -14.12 0.04
N LEU A 328 -12.42 -13.19 -0.92
CA LEU A 328 -12.47 -13.43 -2.36
C LEU A 328 -11.20 -12.89 -3.03
N ALA A 329 -10.72 -13.57 -4.06
CA ALA A 329 -9.61 -13.13 -4.89
C ALA A 329 -9.88 -13.40 -6.37
N ASP A 330 -9.42 -12.51 -7.26
CA ASP A 330 -9.48 -12.74 -8.70
C ASP A 330 -8.50 -13.85 -9.12
N ILE A 331 -8.87 -14.57 -10.18
CA ILE A 331 -8.02 -15.58 -10.81
C ILE A 331 -7.80 -15.19 -12.27
N ASN A 332 -6.58 -14.76 -12.58
CA ASN A 332 -6.19 -14.32 -13.91
C ASN A 332 -5.14 -15.25 -14.52
N ALA A 333 -5.11 -15.29 -15.86
CA ALA A 333 -4.15 -16.06 -16.62
C ALA A 333 -3.85 -15.39 -17.96
N THR A 334 -2.67 -15.63 -18.50
CA THR A 334 -2.29 -15.25 -19.85
C THR A 334 -2.22 -16.50 -20.71
N VAL A 335 -3.05 -16.57 -21.75
CA VAL A 335 -2.99 -17.62 -22.77
C VAL A 335 -1.96 -17.23 -23.83
N GLN A 336 -1.12 -18.18 -24.21
CA GLN A 336 -0.01 -17.98 -25.14
C GLN A 336 -0.25 -18.68 -26.48
N PRO A 337 0.27 -18.13 -27.59
CA PRO A 337 0.94 -16.82 -27.67
C PRO A 337 -0.05 -15.66 -27.47
N ASP A 338 0.44 -14.43 -27.27
CA ASP A 338 -0.43 -13.27 -27.02
C ASP A 338 -1.41 -12.96 -28.16
N ASN A 339 -1.12 -13.42 -29.38
CA ASN A 339 -2.00 -13.33 -30.54
C ASN A 339 -2.87 -14.58 -30.74
N ALA A 340 -2.91 -15.51 -29.77
CA ALA A 340 -3.80 -16.66 -29.80
C ALA A 340 -5.25 -16.20 -30.01
N THR A 341 -5.95 -16.93 -30.87
CA THR A 341 -7.32 -16.60 -31.25
C THR A 341 -8.34 -17.02 -30.19
N ASN A 342 -8.07 -18.09 -29.43
CA ASN A 342 -8.79 -18.42 -28.18
C ASN A 342 -7.98 -17.94 -26.98
N LYS A 343 -8.45 -16.92 -26.25
CA LYS A 343 -7.81 -16.46 -25.00
C LYS A 343 -8.54 -16.88 -23.74
N PHE A 344 -9.65 -17.60 -23.88
CA PHE A 344 -10.42 -18.06 -22.74
C PHE A 344 -9.74 -19.28 -22.10
N PHE A 345 -10.04 -19.47 -20.81
CA PHE A 345 -9.54 -20.58 -20.02
C PHE A 345 -10.61 -20.98 -19.01
N THR A 346 -10.43 -22.14 -18.38
CA THR A 346 -11.24 -22.67 -17.27
C THR A 346 -10.39 -22.76 -16.02
N VAL A 347 -11.07 -22.76 -14.87
CA VAL A 347 -10.43 -22.82 -13.56
C VAL A 347 -11.06 -23.92 -12.72
N GLU A 348 -10.21 -24.78 -12.16
CA GLU A 348 -10.61 -25.84 -11.25
C GLU A 348 -9.83 -25.74 -9.94
N SER A 349 -10.50 -26.03 -8.84
CA SER A 349 -9.86 -26.18 -7.52
C SER A 349 -9.80 -27.65 -7.16
N SER A 350 -8.63 -28.13 -6.73
CA SER A 350 -8.44 -29.51 -6.24
C SER A 350 -9.28 -29.84 -5.00
N ASN A 351 -9.72 -28.82 -4.26
CA ASN A 351 -10.54 -28.94 -3.06
C ASN A 351 -11.49 -27.74 -2.91
N GLN A 352 -12.73 -27.91 -3.35
CA GLN A 352 -13.76 -26.86 -3.27
C GLN A 352 -14.24 -26.56 -1.85
N ASP A 353 -14.05 -27.48 -0.89
CA ASP A 353 -14.35 -27.22 0.52
C ASP A 353 -13.36 -26.24 1.16
N VAL A 354 -12.18 -26.04 0.54
CA VAL A 354 -11.15 -25.09 0.98
C VAL A 354 -11.21 -23.83 0.12
N VAL A 355 -11.13 -23.98 -1.21
CA VAL A 355 -11.25 -22.86 -2.16
C VAL A 355 -12.32 -23.19 -3.19
N LYS A 356 -13.46 -22.52 -3.11
CA LYS A 356 -14.53 -22.61 -4.12
C LYS A 356 -14.22 -21.69 -5.28
N ILE A 357 -14.36 -22.18 -6.51
CA ILE A 357 -14.26 -21.35 -7.72
C ILE A 357 -15.64 -20.81 -8.03
N LEU A 358 -15.75 -19.50 -8.15
CA LEU A 358 -16.94 -18.82 -8.65
C LEU A 358 -16.68 -18.44 -10.10
N THR A 359 -17.56 -18.87 -11.00
CA THR A 359 -17.57 -18.44 -12.39
C THR A 359 -18.61 -17.34 -12.56
N LEU A 360 -18.17 -16.20 -13.09
CA LEU A 360 -18.96 -15.00 -13.29
C LEU A 360 -18.91 -14.58 -14.76
N ALA A 361 -19.88 -13.79 -15.21
CA ALA A 361 -19.88 -13.19 -16.54
C ALA A 361 -19.37 -11.74 -16.48
N ASP A 362 -18.52 -11.35 -17.43
CA ASP A 362 -18.19 -9.94 -17.67
C ASP A 362 -19.32 -9.22 -18.44
N GLU A 363 -19.12 -7.95 -18.77
CA GLU A 363 -20.09 -7.12 -19.52
C GLU A 363 -20.46 -7.68 -20.91
N ASN A 364 -19.62 -8.56 -21.47
CA ASN A 364 -19.83 -9.22 -22.77
C ASN A 364 -20.37 -10.66 -22.62
N GLY A 365 -20.65 -11.11 -21.38
CA GLY A 365 -21.06 -12.48 -21.10
C GLY A 365 -19.90 -13.49 -21.06
N HIS A 366 -18.64 -13.04 -21.04
CA HIS A 366 -17.48 -13.92 -21.01
C HIS A 366 -17.11 -14.37 -19.60
N PRO A 367 -16.49 -15.55 -19.43
CA PRO A 367 -16.18 -16.08 -18.11
C PRO A 367 -15.04 -15.30 -17.44
N THR A 368 -15.29 -14.90 -16.20
CA THR A 368 -14.29 -14.41 -15.24
C THR A 368 -14.36 -15.25 -13.97
N TYR A 369 -13.24 -15.37 -13.25
CA TYR A 369 -13.12 -16.35 -12.17
C TYR A 369 -12.67 -15.72 -10.86
N LYS A 370 -13.28 -16.17 -9.76
CA LYS A 370 -12.84 -15.84 -8.40
C LYS A 370 -12.58 -17.08 -7.56
N ALA A 371 -11.54 -17.02 -6.75
CA ALA A 371 -11.33 -17.92 -5.63
C ALA A 371 -12.12 -17.39 -4.42
N ARG A 372 -12.90 -18.24 -3.78
CA ARG A 372 -13.52 -17.98 -2.47
C ARG A 372 -12.91 -18.89 -1.43
N ALA A 373 -12.34 -18.30 -0.39
CA ALA A 373 -11.81 -19.05 0.76
C ALA A 373 -12.97 -19.53 1.65
N MET A 374 -13.17 -20.85 1.71
CA MET A 374 -14.27 -21.47 2.45
C MET A 374 -13.83 -21.98 3.82
N LYS A 375 -12.64 -22.58 3.89
CA LYS A 375 -12.10 -23.20 5.10
C LYS A 375 -10.58 -23.16 5.08
N GLU A 376 -9.97 -23.11 6.27
CA GLU A 376 -8.53 -23.28 6.44
C GLU A 376 -8.02 -24.56 5.76
N GLY A 377 -6.92 -24.44 5.02
CA GLY A 377 -6.32 -25.54 4.27
C GLY A 377 -5.55 -25.05 3.06
N LYS A 378 -5.25 -25.98 2.15
CA LYS A 378 -4.59 -25.69 0.88
C LYS A 378 -5.41 -26.26 -0.27
N SER A 379 -5.42 -25.56 -1.40
CA SER A 379 -5.94 -26.09 -2.66
C SER A 379 -5.03 -25.70 -3.83
N THR A 380 -4.75 -26.66 -4.71
CA THR A 380 -4.16 -26.40 -6.02
C THR A 380 -5.23 -25.89 -6.96
N ILE A 381 -4.98 -24.73 -7.58
CA ILE A 381 -5.79 -24.15 -8.63
C ILE A 381 -5.19 -24.54 -9.97
N THR A 382 -6.00 -25.11 -10.85
CA THR A 382 -5.62 -25.52 -12.20
C THR A 382 -6.30 -24.64 -13.22
N LEU A 383 -5.50 -24.02 -14.08
CA LEU A 383 -5.92 -23.20 -15.21
C LEU A 383 -5.75 -24.04 -16.47
N THR A 384 -6.82 -24.23 -17.25
CA THR A 384 -6.77 -24.98 -18.51
C THR A 384 -7.21 -24.08 -19.66
N ALA A 385 -6.36 -23.89 -20.67
CA ALA A 385 -6.72 -23.06 -21.81
C ALA A 385 -7.85 -23.70 -22.62
N ALA A 386 -8.84 -22.89 -23.05
CA ALA A 386 -9.99 -23.40 -23.78
C ALA A 386 -9.61 -23.90 -25.18
N GLY A 387 -8.70 -23.19 -25.87
CA GLY A 387 -8.22 -23.54 -27.21
C GLY A 387 -7.23 -24.72 -27.25
N ASN A 388 -6.76 -25.22 -26.10
CA ASN A 388 -5.88 -26.39 -26.01
C ASN A 388 -5.96 -26.98 -24.58
N LYS A 389 -6.70 -28.09 -24.42
CA LYS A 389 -6.95 -28.71 -23.10
C LYS A 389 -5.70 -29.33 -22.44
N ASP A 390 -4.63 -29.52 -23.20
CA ASP A 390 -3.34 -30.00 -22.68
C ASP A 390 -2.48 -28.85 -22.13
N ALA A 391 -2.74 -27.61 -22.55
CA ALA A 391 -2.07 -26.42 -22.03
C ALA A 391 -2.65 -26.05 -20.66
N LYS A 392 -1.87 -26.35 -19.60
CA LYS A 392 -2.27 -26.11 -18.21
C LYS A 392 -1.21 -25.36 -17.40
N ALA A 393 -1.68 -24.54 -16.47
CA ALA A 393 -0.87 -23.93 -15.42
C ALA A 393 -1.49 -24.25 -14.05
N THR A 394 -0.65 -24.30 -13.02
CA THR A 394 -1.11 -24.53 -11.65
C THR A 394 -0.43 -23.60 -10.66
N TYR A 395 -1.13 -23.27 -9.59
CA TYR A 395 -0.57 -22.61 -8.41
C TYR A 395 -1.34 -23.05 -7.15
N GLU A 396 -0.77 -22.82 -5.97
CA GLU A 396 -1.39 -23.19 -4.69
C GLU A 396 -1.94 -21.96 -3.98
N ILE A 397 -3.14 -22.08 -3.41
CA ILE A 397 -3.72 -21.14 -2.46
C ILE A 397 -3.70 -21.79 -1.08
N THR A 398 -3.12 -21.10 -0.09
CA THR A 398 -3.23 -21.42 1.33
C THR A 398 -4.28 -20.54 2.00
N VAL A 399 -5.35 -21.13 2.51
CA VAL A 399 -6.37 -20.44 3.29
C VAL A 399 -6.04 -20.53 4.78
N LYS A 400 -5.97 -19.40 5.45
CA LYS A 400 -5.73 -19.24 6.90
C LYS A 400 -7.06 -19.06 7.64
N ALA A 401 -7.13 -19.59 8.86
CA ALA A 401 -8.24 -19.30 9.76
C ALA A 401 -8.23 -17.84 10.24
N GLY A 402 -9.37 -17.37 10.77
CA GLY A 402 -9.51 -16.03 11.35
C GLY A 402 -9.94 -14.95 10.35
N VAL A 403 -9.84 -13.69 10.79
CA VAL A 403 -10.17 -12.50 10.02
C VAL A 403 -8.89 -11.87 9.50
N ASP A 404 -8.90 -11.41 8.25
CA ASP A 404 -7.80 -10.64 7.67
C ASP A 404 -7.66 -9.29 8.38
N ILE A 405 -6.48 -9.05 8.97
CA ILE A 405 -6.14 -7.81 9.70
C ILE A 405 -5.07 -6.98 8.99
N SER A 406 -4.72 -7.32 7.74
CA SER A 406 -3.69 -6.60 6.97
C SER A 406 -3.97 -5.09 6.90
N GLY A 407 -5.20 -4.70 6.57
CA GLY A 407 -5.62 -3.29 6.53
C GLY A 407 -5.55 -2.58 7.89
N LEU A 408 -5.86 -3.27 8.99
CA LEU A 408 -5.72 -2.70 10.34
C LEU A 408 -4.25 -2.54 10.74
N ASN A 409 -3.39 -3.50 10.38
CA ASN A 409 -1.95 -3.40 10.62
C ASN A 409 -1.33 -2.25 9.84
N GLU A 410 -1.76 -1.99 8.61
CA GLU A 410 -1.35 -0.82 7.83
C GLU A 410 -1.77 0.49 8.53
N ALA A 411 -3.03 0.58 8.97
CA ALA A 411 -3.52 1.74 9.71
C ALA A 411 -2.72 1.98 11.01
N LEU A 412 -2.44 0.92 11.78
CA LEU A 412 -1.60 0.98 12.98
C LEU A 412 -0.16 1.42 12.67
N ALA A 413 0.44 0.90 11.59
CA ALA A 413 1.78 1.29 11.16
C ALA A 413 1.82 2.76 10.75
N LYS A 414 0.81 3.23 10.01
CA LYS A 414 0.65 4.64 9.63
C LYS A 414 0.45 5.53 10.85
N ALA A 415 -0.38 5.13 11.82
CA ALA A 415 -0.58 5.90 13.06
C ALA A 415 0.75 6.13 13.82
N ARG A 416 1.66 5.15 13.81
CA ARG A 416 2.98 5.24 14.47
C ARG A 416 3.94 6.23 13.82
N THR A 417 3.68 6.69 12.60
CA THR A 417 4.52 7.72 11.96
C THR A 417 4.23 9.13 12.50
N TYR A 418 3.12 9.32 13.22
CA TYR A 418 2.70 10.60 13.77
C TYR A 418 3.22 10.81 15.20
N GLN A 419 3.81 11.97 15.44
CA GLN A 419 4.46 12.33 16.69
C GLN A 419 3.60 13.27 17.53
N ALA A 420 3.41 12.95 18.82
CA ALA A 420 2.57 13.72 19.72
C ALA A 420 2.94 15.21 19.78
N SER A 421 4.24 15.53 19.75
CA SER A 421 4.71 16.91 19.87
C SER A 421 4.39 17.78 18.66
N ALA A 422 3.97 17.22 17.53
CA ALA A 422 3.59 18.00 16.35
C ALA A 422 2.15 18.54 16.46
N TYR A 423 1.29 17.86 17.22
CA TYR A 423 -0.16 18.05 17.20
C TYR A 423 -0.71 18.61 18.52
N THR A 424 -1.94 19.13 18.49
CA THR A 424 -2.69 19.48 19.70
C THR A 424 -2.92 18.23 20.56
N GLU A 425 -2.92 18.38 21.89
CA GLU A 425 -3.21 17.29 22.83
C GLU A 425 -4.57 16.61 22.54
N GLU A 426 -5.60 17.38 22.17
CA GLU A 426 -6.92 16.86 21.86
C GLU A 426 -6.92 15.94 20.63
N SER A 427 -6.45 16.43 19.47
CA SER A 427 -6.45 15.64 18.23
C SER A 427 -5.53 14.42 18.30
N TYR A 428 -4.34 14.54 18.92
CA TYR A 428 -3.47 13.37 19.12
C TYR A 428 -4.03 12.38 20.15
N GLY A 429 -4.76 12.88 21.15
CA GLY A 429 -5.49 12.04 22.12
C GLY A 429 -6.54 11.15 21.44
N GLN A 430 -7.23 11.66 20.40
CA GLN A 430 -8.16 10.87 19.60
C GLN A 430 -7.46 9.75 18.81
N LEU A 431 -6.31 10.05 18.19
CA LEU A 431 -5.50 9.03 17.51
C LEU A 431 -5.01 7.96 18.49
N THR A 432 -4.52 8.38 19.65
CA THR A 432 -4.07 7.48 20.72
C THR A 432 -5.21 6.57 21.19
N ALA A 433 -6.42 7.12 21.37
CA ALA A 433 -7.59 6.34 21.76
C ALA A 433 -7.98 5.30 20.70
N ALA A 434 -7.96 5.68 19.41
CA ALA A 434 -8.26 4.75 18.31
C ALA A 434 -7.22 3.61 18.21
N VAL A 435 -5.93 3.93 18.33
CA VAL A 435 -4.84 2.94 18.35
C VAL A 435 -4.95 2.00 19.55
N ASN A 436 -5.27 2.53 20.74
CA ASN A 436 -5.47 1.70 21.93
C ASN A 436 -6.69 0.78 21.78
N ALA A 437 -7.82 1.29 21.26
CA ALA A 437 -9.01 0.49 21.01
C ALA A 437 -8.73 -0.67 20.03
N ALA A 438 -8.02 -0.39 18.94
CA ALA A 438 -7.58 -1.42 17.98
C ALA A 438 -6.63 -2.43 18.63
N THR A 439 -5.68 -1.98 19.45
CA THR A 439 -4.73 -2.87 20.14
C THR A 439 -5.42 -3.77 21.16
N GLU A 440 -6.41 -3.26 21.90
CA GLU A 440 -7.23 -4.09 22.80
C GLU A 440 -8.11 -5.07 22.03
N LEU A 441 -8.72 -4.66 20.91
CA LEU A 441 -9.52 -5.54 20.05
C LEU A 441 -8.71 -6.79 19.62
N LEU A 442 -7.45 -6.59 19.24
CA LEU A 442 -6.55 -7.66 18.79
C LEU A 442 -6.13 -8.65 19.90
N LYS A 443 -6.45 -8.39 21.17
CA LYS A 443 -6.21 -9.34 22.28
C LYS A 443 -7.33 -10.37 22.46
N GLY A 444 -8.50 -10.11 21.86
CA GLY A 444 -9.69 -10.96 21.98
C GLY A 444 -10.07 -11.65 20.68
N GLU A 445 -11.29 -12.20 20.66
CA GLU A 445 -11.94 -12.62 19.43
C GLU A 445 -12.59 -11.40 18.76
N TYR A 446 -12.50 -11.32 17.43
CA TYR A 446 -12.98 -10.18 16.66
C TYR A 446 -13.66 -10.61 15.35
N THR A 447 -14.61 -9.81 14.90
CA THR A 447 -15.31 -9.98 13.62
C THR A 447 -14.67 -9.12 12.52
N LYS A 448 -15.02 -9.43 11.25
CA LYS A 448 -14.61 -8.62 10.08
C LYS A 448 -15.01 -7.14 10.24
N ASN A 449 -16.24 -6.89 10.70
CA ASN A 449 -16.75 -5.53 10.90
C ASN A 449 -15.98 -4.80 12.01
N GLN A 450 -15.65 -5.44 13.13
CA GLN A 450 -14.88 -4.80 14.20
C GLN A 450 -13.47 -4.42 13.75
N VAL A 451 -12.80 -5.27 12.96
CA VAL A 451 -11.49 -4.97 12.38
C VAL A 451 -11.58 -3.77 11.44
N LEU A 452 -12.62 -3.74 10.58
CA LEU A 452 -12.85 -2.64 9.66
C LEU A 452 -13.21 -1.33 10.37
N GLU A 453 -14.04 -1.37 11.42
CA GLU A 453 -14.36 -0.22 12.27
C GLU A 453 -13.11 0.35 12.94
N ALA A 454 -12.25 -0.50 13.50
CA ALA A 454 -11.00 -0.08 14.11
C ALA A 454 -10.05 0.55 13.08
N GLN A 455 -9.97 -0.01 11.88
CA GLN A 455 -9.20 0.54 10.76
C GLN A 455 -9.72 1.93 10.37
N MET A 456 -11.03 2.06 10.15
CA MET A 456 -11.68 3.33 9.79
C MET A 456 -11.50 4.38 10.89
N ALA A 457 -11.64 4.00 12.16
CA ALA A 457 -11.46 4.91 13.30
C ALA A 457 -10.05 5.47 13.38
N ILE A 458 -9.02 4.67 13.10
CA ILE A 458 -7.63 5.15 13.04
C ILE A 458 -7.47 6.14 11.90
N TYR A 459 -7.93 5.83 10.69
CA TYR A 459 -7.81 6.76 9.55
C TYR A 459 -8.59 8.06 9.78
N ALA A 460 -9.79 7.99 10.37
CA ALA A 460 -10.56 9.17 10.74
C ALA A 460 -9.83 10.02 11.79
N ALA A 461 -9.18 9.40 12.78
CA ALA A 461 -8.39 10.12 13.77
C ALA A 461 -7.11 10.73 13.18
N ILE A 462 -6.46 10.06 12.22
CA ILE A 462 -5.35 10.61 11.44
C ILE A 462 -5.81 11.84 10.64
N ASP A 463 -6.94 11.73 9.94
CA ASP A 463 -7.52 12.84 9.17
C ASP A 463 -7.99 14.00 10.07
N GLY A 464 -8.30 13.71 11.34
CA GLY A 464 -8.63 14.70 12.37
C GLY A 464 -7.42 15.38 13.04
N LEU A 465 -6.18 14.97 12.73
CA LEU A 465 -4.99 15.54 13.36
C LEU A 465 -4.83 17.04 13.07
N THR A 466 -4.66 17.83 14.12
CA THR A 466 -4.50 19.28 14.02
C THR A 466 -3.15 19.67 14.62
N PHE A 467 -2.31 20.37 13.86
CA PHE A 467 -1.01 20.82 14.36
C PHE A 467 -1.18 21.72 15.59
N ARG A 468 -0.22 21.63 16.51
CA ARG A 468 -0.18 22.54 17.66
C ARG A 468 0.00 23.98 17.17
N PRO A 469 -0.52 24.98 17.92
CA PRO A 469 -0.26 26.39 17.61
C PRO A 469 1.25 26.69 17.53
N LEU A 470 1.63 27.56 16.59
CA LEU A 470 3.00 28.05 16.47
C LEU A 470 3.40 28.85 17.72
N ASP A 471 4.62 28.61 18.19
CA ASP A 471 5.25 29.44 19.22
C ASP A 471 6.05 30.55 18.53
N GLU A 472 5.42 31.70 18.31
CA GLU A 472 6.04 32.85 17.65
C GLU A 472 7.27 33.40 18.40
N THR A 473 7.45 33.05 19.68
CA THR A 473 8.66 33.43 20.43
C THR A 473 9.90 32.66 19.98
N LYS A 474 9.71 31.57 19.22
CA LYS A 474 10.76 30.71 18.66
C LYS A 474 11.05 30.97 17.19
N LEU A 475 10.42 31.98 16.58
CA LEU A 475 10.72 32.36 15.20
C LEU A 475 12.18 32.82 15.09
N LEU A 476 12.93 32.20 14.18
CA LEU A 476 14.32 32.55 13.91
C LEU A 476 14.40 33.69 12.88
N ASP A 477 15.20 34.72 13.18
CA ASP A 477 15.48 35.81 12.26
C ASP A 477 16.55 35.36 11.24
N ALA A 478 16.09 34.95 10.06
CA ALA A 478 16.95 34.43 9.00
C ALA A 478 18.11 35.37 8.63
N LYS A 479 17.88 36.69 8.67
CA LYS A 479 18.88 37.70 8.31
C LYS A 479 19.89 37.89 9.43
N ALA A 480 19.44 37.99 10.68
CA ALA A 480 20.33 38.10 11.83
C ALA A 480 21.20 36.85 12.01
N GLU A 481 20.66 35.68 11.67
CA GLU A 481 21.33 34.40 11.80
C GLU A 481 22.18 34.00 10.58
N GLY A 482 22.07 34.74 9.48
CA GLY A 482 22.87 34.53 8.27
C GLY A 482 22.50 33.26 7.51
N PHE A 483 21.20 32.95 7.45
CA PHE A 483 20.70 31.81 6.69
C PHE A 483 21.00 31.99 5.20
N THR A 484 21.30 30.88 4.53
CA THR A 484 21.51 30.85 3.08
C THR A 484 20.65 29.78 2.45
N VAL A 485 20.28 29.99 1.18
CA VAL A 485 19.41 29.08 0.42
C VAL A 485 19.92 28.93 -1.00
N THR A 486 19.76 27.71 -1.55
CA THR A 486 19.93 27.40 -2.97
C THR A 486 18.76 26.56 -3.44
N ALA A 487 18.27 26.80 -4.66
CA ALA A 487 17.27 25.94 -5.28
C ALA A 487 17.88 24.97 -6.31
N THR A 488 17.18 23.88 -6.60
CA THR A 488 17.50 23.01 -7.74
C THR A 488 17.30 23.72 -9.08
N SER A 489 16.33 24.64 -9.15
CA SER A 489 16.10 25.55 -10.27
C SER A 489 15.46 26.86 -9.76
N GLU A 490 15.69 27.96 -10.48
CA GLU A 490 15.12 29.27 -10.19
C GLU A 490 15.03 30.10 -11.48
N CYS A 491 14.12 31.07 -11.53
CA CYS A 491 14.05 32.01 -12.65
C CYS A 491 15.25 32.96 -12.67
N ASP A 492 15.69 33.30 -13.88
CA ASP A 492 16.74 34.30 -14.10
C ASP A 492 16.14 35.72 -14.18
N PRO A 493 16.46 36.63 -13.24
CA PRO A 493 15.94 38.00 -13.20
C PRO A 493 16.27 38.81 -14.46
N ASP A 494 17.38 38.50 -15.14
CA ASP A 494 17.79 39.21 -16.35
C ASP A 494 17.06 38.70 -17.61
N LYS A 495 16.38 37.55 -17.52
CA LYS A 495 15.69 36.93 -18.66
C LYS A 495 14.18 37.04 -18.60
N LEU A 496 13.56 36.85 -17.43
CA LEU A 496 12.11 36.73 -17.32
C LEU A 496 11.53 37.47 -16.12
N GLU A 497 11.79 36.99 -14.91
CA GLU A 497 11.31 37.57 -13.66
C GLU A 497 12.24 37.25 -12.49
N ASP A 498 12.17 38.06 -11.45
CA ASP A 498 12.92 37.84 -10.20
C ASP A 498 12.24 36.74 -9.37
N GLY A 499 12.66 35.49 -9.63
CA GLY A 499 12.17 34.28 -8.96
C GLY A 499 13.28 33.53 -8.22
N LEU A 500 14.27 34.25 -7.69
CA LEU A 500 15.46 33.68 -7.04
C LEU A 500 15.12 32.96 -5.73
N ALA A 501 15.88 31.91 -5.40
CA ALA A 501 15.74 31.19 -4.14
C ALA A 501 15.91 32.09 -2.92
N THR A 502 16.79 33.09 -2.99
CA THR A 502 17.07 34.02 -1.87
C THR A 502 15.87 34.86 -1.44
N ASN A 503 14.87 35.00 -2.32
CA ASN A 503 13.68 35.80 -2.05
C ASN A 503 12.83 35.21 -0.93
N VAL A 504 12.90 33.90 -0.68
CA VAL A 504 12.12 33.25 0.39
C VAL A 504 12.63 33.53 1.81
N LEU A 505 13.69 34.31 1.97
CA LEU A 505 14.32 34.64 3.27
C LEU A 505 14.45 36.16 3.50
N ASP A 506 13.85 37.00 2.64
CA ASP A 506 14.10 38.44 2.67
C ASP A 506 13.12 39.25 3.54
N GLY A 507 12.08 38.59 4.04
CA GLY A 507 11.03 39.13 4.89
C GLY A 507 9.93 39.86 4.11
N LYS A 508 9.86 39.71 2.78
CA LYS A 508 8.89 40.39 1.92
C LYS A 508 7.98 39.39 1.23
N GLU A 509 6.75 39.33 1.70
CA GLU A 509 5.73 38.39 1.22
C GLU A 509 5.27 38.62 -0.23
N ASP A 510 5.65 39.74 -0.85
CA ASP A 510 5.42 40.03 -2.28
C ASP A 510 6.56 39.56 -3.20
N ASN A 511 7.73 39.27 -2.64
CA ASN A 511 8.82 38.60 -3.34
C ASN A 511 8.61 37.08 -3.32
N TYR A 512 9.24 36.36 -4.24
CA TYR A 512 9.08 34.92 -4.33
C TYR A 512 10.24 34.22 -5.03
N TRP A 513 10.41 32.95 -4.70
CA TRP A 513 11.08 31.97 -5.54
C TRP A 513 10.10 31.36 -6.53
N HIS A 514 10.57 31.10 -7.74
CA HIS A 514 9.86 30.32 -8.75
C HIS A 514 10.85 29.44 -9.51
N THR A 515 10.52 28.17 -9.73
CA THR A 515 11.32 27.26 -10.57
C THR A 515 11.42 27.78 -12.01
N GLU A 516 12.47 27.43 -12.75
CA GLU A 516 12.61 27.85 -14.16
C GLU A 516 11.43 27.34 -15.02
N TYR A 517 10.87 28.21 -15.88
CA TYR A 517 9.70 27.85 -16.67
C TYR A 517 10.04 26.85 -17.78
N ASN A 518 9.18 25.82 -17.93
CA ASN A 518 9.19 24.87 -19.06
C ASN A 518 10.50 24.08 -19.26
N LYS A 519 11.37 24.03 -18.26
CA LYS A 519 12.64 23.30 -18.32
C LYS A 519 12.68 22.14 -17.35
N ASP A 520 12.36 22.41 -16.09
CA ASP A 520 12.49 21.47 -14.99
C ASP A 520 11.09 21.09 -14.47
N VAL A 521 10.87 19.80 -14.20
CA VAL A 521 9.61 19.27 -13.63
C VAL A 521 9.83 18.85 -12.19
N LEU A 522 8.76 18.74 -11.40
CA LEU A 522 8.86 18.21 -10.04
C LEU A 522 9.43 16.78 -10.01
N PRO A 523 10.15 16.38 -8.95
CA PRO A 523 10.39 17.15 -7.71
C PRO A 523 11.48 18.23 -7.84
N GLN A 524 11.33 19.33 -7.10
CA GLN A 524 12.29 20.43 -6.99
C GLN A 524 12.53 20.77 -5.52
N SER A 525 13.72 21.24 -5.16
CA SER A 525 14.09 21.47 -3.76
C SER A 525 14.67 22.86 -3.51
N LEU A 526 14.32 23.43 -2.36
CA LEU A 526 15.06 24.52 -1.72
C LEU A 526 15.93 23.92 -0.62
N ASN A 527 17.22 24.25 -0.62
CA ASN A 527 18.21 23.74 0.33
C ASN A 527 18.76 24.88 1.16
N PHE A 528 18.61 24.79 2.49
CA PHE A 528 18.95 25.83 3.45
C PHE A 528 20.15 25.41 4.30
N ASP A 529 21.08 26.34 4.54
CA ASP A 529 22.08 26.28 5.63
C ASP A 529 21.73 27.39 6.62
N LEU A 530 21.33 26.99 7.83
CA LEU A 530 20.92 27.88 8.92
C LEU A 530 22.13 28.55 9.62
N GLY A 531 23.36 28.26 9.19
CA GLY A 531 24.58 28.91 9.67
C GLY A 531 25.07 28.46 11.06
N GLY A 532 24.24 27.71 11.79
CA GLY A 532 24.52 27.10 13.10
C GLY A 532 23.51 25.98 13.40
N LEU A 533 23.67 25.29 14.55
CA LEU A 533 22.72 24.28 15.01
C LEU A 533 21.58 24.89 15.83
N TYR A 534 20.37 24.47 15.49
CA TYR A 534 19.13 24.83 16.16
C TYR A 534 18.39 23.57 16.56
N ASN A 535 17.74 23.60 17.72
CA ASN A 535 16.72 22.63 18.08
C ASN A 535 15.40 23.05 17.38
N LEU A 536 15.25 22.65 16.12
CA LEU A 536 14.18 23.09 15.22
C LEU A 536 12.93 22.22 15.40
N THR A 537 11.75 22.85 15.45
CA THR A 537 10.47 22.18 15.73
C THR A 537 9.40 22.40 14.66
N ASP A 538 9.45 23.53 13.96
CA ASP A 538 8.47 23.88 12.94
C ASP A 538 9.12 24.63 11.78
N ILE A 539 8.51 24.48 10.61
CA ILE A 539 8.77 25.26 9.40
C ILE A 539 7.42 25.78 8.93
N THR A 540 7.37 27.00 8.44
CA THR A 540 6.18 27.48 7.73
C THR A 540 6.56 28.05 6.39
N PHE A 541 5.69 27.94 5.39
CA PHE A 541 5.87 28.64 4.12
C PHE A 541 4.62 29.42 3.72
N LEU A 542 4.81 30.46 2.93
CA LEU A 542 3.74 31.26 2.33
C LEU A 542 3.75 31.04 0.82
N ALA A 543 2.56 30.87 0.23
CA ALA A 543 2.42 30.76 -1.22
C ALA A 543 2.71 32.11 -1.90
N ARG A 544 3.10 32.06 -3.17
CA ARG A 544 3.24 33.26 -4.01
C ARG A 544 1.90 34.00 -4.10
N GLN A 545 1.93 35.32 -3.88
CA GLN A 545 0.71 36.13 -3.87
C GLN A 545 0.19 36.42 -5.29
N GLY A 546 -1.14 36.57 -5.43
CA GLY A 546 -1.82 37.01 -6.66
C GLY A 546 -2.03 35.96 -7.77
N VAL A 547 -1.24 34.89 -7.84
CA VAL A 547 -1.39 33.81 -8.83
C VAL A 547 -1.16 32.43 -8.21
N THR A 548 -1.87 31.40 -8.69
CA THR A 548 -1.87 30.03 -8.12
C THR A 548 -0.87 29.08 -8.78
N ASN A 549 -0.13 29.58 -9.78
CA ASN A 549 0.82 28.81 -10.55
C ASN A 549 2.01 28.40 -9.67
N GLY A 550 2.13 27.10 -9.37
CA GLY A 550 3.22 26.58 -8.52
C GLY A 550 2.91 26.62 -7.03
N ASP A 551 1.63 26.72 -6.66
CA ASP A 551 1.18 26.43 -5.30
C ASP A 551 1.69 25.06 -4.88
N ILE A 552 2.41 24.99 -3.77
CA ILE A 552 2.95 23.73 -3.24
C ILE A 552 1.81 22.97 -2.54
N LEU A 553 1.50 21.77 -3.04
CA LEU A 553 0.42 20.93 -2.52
C LEU A 553 0.97 19.76 -1.69
N LYS A 554 2.24 19.38 -1.95
CA LYS A 554 2.92 18.34 -1.19
C LYS A 554 4.41 18.55 -1.15
N ALA A 555 5.00 18.36 0.03
CA ALA A 555 6.44 18.45 0.22
C ALA A 555 6.97 17.35 1.14
N GLN A 556 8.19 16.89 0.89
CA GLN A 556 8.97 16.09 1.83
C GLN A 556 10.06 16.95 2.43
N ILE A 557 10.20 16.91 3.75
CA ILE A 557 11.19 17.72 4.47
C ILE A 557 12.30 16.82 4.99
N PHE A 558 13.54 17.17 4.67
CA PHE A 558 14.72 16.55 5.25
C PHE A 558 15.44 17.57 6.12
N VAL A 559 15.95 17.12 7.27
CA VAL A 559 16.74 17.95 8.18
C VAL A 559 17.98 17.19 8.65
N GLY A 560 19.04 17.91 9.01
CA GLY A 560 20.24 17.30 9.58
C GLY A 560 21.24 18.30 10.12
N SER A 561 22.14 17.84 10.99
CA SER A 561 23.34 18.58 11.41
C SER A 561 24.45 18.53 10.37
N ASP A 562 24.47 17.46 9.55
CA ASP A 562 25.35 17.27 8.41
C ASP A 562 24.51 17.27 7.12
N LYS A 563 24.99 18.00 6.11
CA LYS A 563 24.35 18.14 4.81
C LYS A 563 24.25 16.79 4.07
N GLU A 564 25.23 15.92 4.25
CA GLU A 564 25.30 14.63 3.54
C GLU A 564 24.52 13.51 4.26
N ASP A 565 24.05 13.74 5.49
CA ASP A 565 23.33 12.74 6.31
C ASP A 565 21.95 13.22 6.81
N MET A 566 21.27 14.04 6.01
CA MET A 566 19.93 14.53 6.34
C MET A 566 18.90 13.39 6.34
N LYS A 567 17.93 13.48 7.27
CA LYS A 567 16.84 12.50 7.40
C LYS A 567 15.50 13.17 7.17
N SER A 568 14.60 12.43 6.51
CA SER A 568 13.23 12.87 6.32
C SER A 568 12.52 12.98 7.67
N VAL A 569 11.92 14.14 7.95
CA VAL A 569 11.01 14.35 9.10
C VAL A 569 9.55 14.19 8.72
N GLY A 570 9.26 13.91 7.46
CA GLY A 570 7.92 13.55 7.01
C GLY A 570 7.63 14.02 5.58
N THR A 571 6.51 13.51 5.06
CA THR A 571 5.84 14.03 3.88
C THR A 571 4.57 14.72 4.31
N TYR A 572 4.38 15.95 3.88
CA TYR A 572 3.31 16.84 4.27
C TYR A 572 2.47 17.15 3.03
N GLU A 573 1.16 16.91 3.14
CA GLU A 573 0.15 17.27 2.15
C GLU A 573 -0.60 18.49 2.68
N PHE A 574 -0.86 19.48 1.82
CA PHE A 574 -1.54 20.73 2.17
C PHE A 574 -2.94 20.75 1.56
N ASP A 575 -3.91 21.32 2.28
CA ASP A 575 -5.31 21.34 1.86
C ASP A 575 -5.47 22.07 0.51
N GLU A 576 -6.24 21.50 -0.42
CA GLU A 576 -6.39 22.03 -1.77
C GLU A 576 -7.83 21.93 -2.32
N GLU A 577 -8.18 22.85 -3.22
CA GLU A 577 -9.43 22.83 -4.00
C GLU A 577 -9.12 23.01 -5.49
N GLY A 578 -9.20 21.93 -6.26
CA GLY A 578 -9.02 21.97 -7.72
C GLY A 578 -7.60 22.29 -8.17
N ASN A 579 -6.56 21.72 -7.52
CA ASN A 579 -5.13 22.01 -7.77
C ASN A 579 -4.70 23.41 -7.32
N VAL A 580 -5.40 23.97 -6.33
CA VAL A 580 -5.12 25.28 -5.74
C VAL A 580 -5.05 25.12 -4.24
N LEU A 581 -3.96 25.61 -3.63
CA LEU A 581 -3.78 25.56 -2.18
C LEU A 581 -4.89 26.35 -1.47
N VAL A 582 -5.40 25.84 -0.34
CA VAL A 582 -6.38 26.53 0.51
C VAL A 582 -5.65 27.49 1.47
N ASN A 583 -6.27 28.63 1.79
CA ASN A 583 -5.70 29.66 2.69
C ASN A 583 -4.32 30.17 2.22
N ARG A 584 -4.18 30.48 0.93
CA ARG A 584 -2.92 30.88 0.27
C ARG A 584 -2.28 32.15 0.83
N ASP A 585 -3.09 33.00 1.45
CA ASP A 585 -2.68 34.23 2.13
C ASP A 585 -2.21 33.99 3.57
N GLN A 586 -2.19 32.73 4.01
CA GLN A 586 -1.75 32.31 5.35
C GLN A 586 -0.53 31.39 5.25
N TYR A 587 0.32 31.45 6.28
CA TYR A 587 1.46 30.55 6.43
C TYR A 587 0.99 29.10 6.66
N GLN A 588 1.47 28.20 5.82
CA GLN A 588 1.24 26.76 5.93
C GLN A 588 2.26 26.15 6.87
N GLN A 589 1.79 25.45 7.91
CA GLN A 589 2.64 24.89 8.95
C GLN A 589 3.11 23.47 8.63
N ILE A 590 4.37 23.21 8.94
CA ILE A 590 5.00 21.90 9.01
C ILE A 590 5.61 21.75 10.40
N ALA A 591 5.21 20.70 11.10
CA ALA A 591 5.53 20.48 12.50
C ALA A 591 6.10 19.08 12.72
N PHE A 592 7.19 18.97 13.48
CA PHE A 592 7.88 17.70 13.76
C PHE A 592 8.53 17.73 15.16
N ASP A 593 8.95 16.56 15.65
CA ASP A 593 9.76 16.44 16.87
C ASP A 593 10.99 17.34 16.80
N ALA A 594 11.33 17.98 17.92
CA ALA A 594 12.53 18.81 18.02
C ALA A 594 13.80 18.03 17.59
N LYS A 595 14.58 18.58 16.64
CA LYS A 595 15.83 17.99 16.13
C LYS A 595 16.96 18.99 16.13
N ASP A 596 18.19 18.51 16.28
CA ASP A 596 19.40 19.29 16.02
C ASP A 596 19.58 19.47 14.51
N VAL A 597 19.31 20.68 14.02
CA VAL A 597 19.23 21.01 12.60
C VAL A 597 20.14 22.19 12.27
N ARG A 598 20.92 22.02 11.21
CA ARG A 598 21.60 23.10 10.50
C ARG A 598 21.18 23.16 9.04
N TYR A 599 20.95 22.00 8.42
CA TYR A 599 20.59 21.88 7.03
C TYR A 599 19.13 21.46 6.90
N VAL A 600 18.40 22.11 5.99
CA VAL A 600 17.02 21.74 5.63
C VAL A 600 16.90 21.61 4.12
N GLU A 601 16.30 20.52 3.65
CA GLU A 601 15.85 20.36 2.27
C GLU A 601 14.32 20.38 2.28
N PHE A 602 13.75 21.39 1.66
CA PHE A 602 12.33 21.47 1.37
C PHE A 602 12.10 20.96 -0.04
N LYS A 603 11.71 19.68 -0.17
CA LYS A 603 11.53 19.02 -1.45
C LYS A 603 10.06 19.01 -1.85
N VAL A 604 9.71 19.80 -2.86
CA VAL A 604 8.37 19.85 -3.44
C VAL A 604 8.12 18.60 -4.28
N LEU A 605 7.03 17.89 -4.00
CA LEU A 605 6.63 16.66 -4.68
C LEU A 605 5.45 16.87 -5.63
N GLU A 606 4.47 17.68 -5.22
CA GLU A 606 3.27 17.99 -6.02
C GLU A 606 2.97 19.50 -5.91
N ALA A 607 2.57 20.11 -7.03
CA ALA A 607 2.21 21.51 -7.10
C ALA A 607 1.10 21.80 -8.12
N GLY A 608 0.41 22.93 -7.92
CA GLY A 608 -0.65 23.40 -8.79
C GLY A 608 -0.23 23.47 -10.27
N ALA A 609 -1.22 23.31 -11.16
CA ALA A 609 -1.05 23.31 -12.63
C ALA A 609 -0.12 22.21 -13.19
N GLN A 610 -0.42 20.96 -12.80
CA GLN A 610 0.14 19.71 -13.36
C GLN A 610 1.63 19.50 -13.02
N ASP A 611 2.07 19.88 -11.83
CA ASP A 611 3.44 19.61 -11.33
C ASP A 611 4.56 20.19 -12.21
N LYS A 612 4.24 21.22 -13.00
CA LYS A 612 5.17 21.84 -13.96
C LYS A 612 6.14 22.81 -13.34
N PHE A 613 5.82 23.35 -12.17
CA PHE A 613 6.61 24.38 -11.49
C PHE A 613 6.24 24.41 -10.01
N ALA A 614 7.11 25.01 -9.21
CA ALA A 614 6.86 25.34 -7.82
C ALA A 614 7.23 26.80 -7.54
N SER A 615 6.54 27.39 -6.58
CA SER A 615 6.81 28.74 -6.12
C SER A 615 6.55 28.88 -4.63
N MET A 616 7.25 29.82 -4.00
CA MET A 616 7.13 30.11 -2.57
C MET A 616 7.44 31.59 -2.37
N ALA A 617 6.58 32.31 -1.65
CA ALA A 617 6.86 33.70 -1.30
C ALA A 617 7.91 33.76 -0.19
N GLU A 618 7.64 33.06 0.90
CA GLU A 618 8.41 33.17 2.14
C GLU A 618 8.49 31.83 2.86
N ILE A 619 9.59 31.61 3.60
CA ILE A 619 9.74 30.47 4.50
C ILE A 619 10.29 30.92 5.85
N ARG A 620 9.77 30.33 6.92
CA ARG A 620 10.19 30.62 8.30
C ARG A 620 10.55 29.33 9.03
N PHE A 621 11.49 29.46 9.96
CA PHE A 621 12.02 28.37 10.77
C PHE A 621 11.79 28.70 12.24
N TYR A 622 11.28 27.73 13.01
CA TYR A 622 10.97 27.90 14.43
C TYR A 622 11.77 26.93 15.28
N GLY A 623 12.48 27.45 16.27
CA GLY A 623 13.32 26.69 17.18
C GLY A 623 14.17 27.59 18.05
N GLU A 624 15.17 27.01 18.68
CA GLU A 624 16.14 27.76 19.50
C GLU A 624 17.54 27.30 19.12
N LYS A 625 18.55 28.18 19.24
CA LYS A 625 19.94 27.74 19.16
C LYS A 625 20.16 26.65 20.20
N THR A 626 20.82 25.56 19.81
CA THR A 626 21.14 24.44 20.72
C THR A 626 21.89 24.89 21.98
N THR A 627 22.65 25.99 21.89
CA THR A 627 23.43 26.57 22.99
C THR A 627 22.71 27.67 23.79
N ALA A 628 21.45 28.00 23.47
CA ALA A 628 20.74 29.14 24.06
C ALA A 628 20.69 29.09 25.61
N ALA A 629 20.30 27.96 26.18
CA ALA A 629 20.23 27.78 27.64
C ALA A 629 21.62 27.82 28.30
N LEU A 630 22.64 27.22 27.67
CA LEU A 630 24.02 27.25 28.15
C LEU A 630 24.55 28.69 28.16
N LYS A 631 24.24 29.45 27.11
CA LYS A 631 24.60 30.86 27.00
C LYS A 631 23.94 31.70 28.07
N ALA A 632 22.65 31.52 28.32
CA ALA A 632 21.93 32.25 29.36
C ALA A 632 22.56 32.01 30.75
N LEU A 633 22.90 30.75 31.07
CA LEU A 633 23.58 30.41 32.32
C LEU A 633 24.98 31.06 32.38
N TYR A 634 25.78 30.90 31.33
CA TYR A 634 27.11 31.51 31.23
C TYR A 634 27.06 33.03 31.42
N ASP A 635 26.14 33.72 30.73
CA ASP A 635 25.98 35.18 30.83
C ASP A 635 25.56 35.60 32.24
N SER A 636 24.67 34.83 32.90
CA SER A 636 24.25 35.10 34.28
C SER A 636 25.44 35.05 35.25
N TYR A 637 26.32 34.07 35.07
CA TYR A 637 27.53 33.87 35.85
C TYR A 637 28.63 34.91 35.56
N VAL A 638 28.72 35.40 34.32
CA VAL A 638 29.55 36.57 34.00
C VAL A 638 29.00 37.82 34.72
N ALA A 639 27.69 38.00 34.75
CA ALA A 639 27.04 39.16 35.38
C ALA A 639 27.17 39.18 36.90
N GLU A 640 27.30 38.02 37.56
CA GLU A 640 27.60 37.93 38.99
C GLU A 640 28.95 38.57 39.35
N ASN A 641 29.87 38.71 38.38
CA ASN A 641 31.15 39.39 38.55
C ASN A 641 31.95 38.88 39.76
N LEU A 642 31.99 37.55 39.92
CA LEU A 642 32.68 36.89 41.02
C LEU A 642 34.17 37.24 41.02
N ASN A 643 34.71 37.58 42.20
CA ASN A 643 36.12 37.88 42.36
C ASN A 643 36.92 36.62 42.71
N LYS A 644 37.87 36.24 41.84
CA LYS A 644 38.76 35.09 42.02
C LYS A 644 39.45 35.03 43.40
N ALA A 645 39.80 36.19 43.96
CA ALA A 645 40.48 36.27 45.25
C ALA A 645 39.59 35.85 46.44
N ASP A 646 38.27 35.80 46.26
CA ASP A 646 37.33 35.46 47.33
C ASP A 646 37.16 33.94 47.48
N TYR A 647 37.72 33.12 46.58
CA TYR A 647 37.51 31.66 46.50
C TYR A 647 38.81 30.85 46.55
N THR A 648 38.72 29.59 47.01
CA THR A 648 39.87 28.68 47.05
C THR A 648 40.38 28.42 45.64
N ALA A 649 41.71 28.27 45.51
CA ALA A 649 42.34 28.04 44.22
C ALA A 649 41.81 26.77 43.53
N GLU A 650 41.50 25.72 44.30
CA GLU A 650 40.98 24.45 43.79
C GLU A 650 39.56 24.59 43.24
N SER A 651 38.63 25.18 44.00
CA SER A 651 37.24 25.35 43.53
C SER A 651 37.14 26.33 42.36
N TRP A 652 37.94 27.41 42.39
CA TRP A 652 37.96 28.37 41.30
C TRP A 652 38.50 27.78 40.00
N ALA A 653 39.56 26.97 40.05
CA ALA A 653 40.14 26.35 38.85
C ALA A 653 39.12 25.45 38.12
N VAL A 654 38.28 24.72 38.86
CA VAL A 654 37.22 23.88 38.28
C VAL A 654 36.14 24.75 37.63
N TYR A 655 35.66 25.78 38.32
CA TYR A 655 34.66 26.71 37.78
C TYR A 655 35.17 27.48 36.54
N GLU A 656 36.38 28.04 36.59
CA GLU A 656 37.03 28.76 35.50
C GLU A 656 37.20 27.86 34.27
N ALA A 657 37.60 26.59 34.46
CA ALA A 657 37.67 25.62 33.38
C ALA A 657 36.31 25.37 32.71
N LYS A 658 35.23 25.24 33.50
CA LYS A 658 33.88 25.03 32.96
C LYS A 658 33.26 26.28 32.32
N MET A 659 33.58 27.47 32.82
CA MET A 659 33.24 28.72 32.13
C MET A 659 33.91 28.79 30.74
N ASN A 660 35.19 28.43 30.65
CA ASN A 660 35.91 28.43 29.38
C ASN A 660 35.37 27.37 28.40
N GLU A 661 35.06 26.17 28.89
CA GLU A 661 34.44 25.10 28.10
C GLU A 661 33.05 25.52 27.58
N ALA A 662 32.22 26.07 28.46
CA ALA A 662 30.91 26.60 28.07
C ALA A 662 31.03 27.71 27.01
N LYS A 663 31.94 28.66 27.19
CA LYS A 663 32.21 29.72 26.21
C LYS A 663 32.60 29.14 24.86
N ALA A 664 33.52 28.18 24.83
CA ALA A 664 33.97 27.55 23.59
C ALA A 664 32.82 26.86 22.85
N LEU A 665 31.94 26.17 23.57
CA LEU A 665 30.76 25.52 23.01
C LEU A 665 29.69 26.52 22.53
N ILE A 666 29.50 27.64 23.24
CA ILE A 666 28.58 28.72 22.82
C ILE A 666 29.05 29.37 21.52
N GLU A 667 30.37 29.57 21.37
CA GLU A 667 30.98 30.19 20.18
C GLU A 667 31.09 29.21 18.99
N ALA A 668 31.02 27.89 19.25
CA ALA A 668 31.03 26.87 18.22
C ALA A 668 29.69 26.80 17.46
N LYS A 669 29.76 26.58 16.14
CA LYS A 669 28.59 26.58 15.24
C LYS A 669 27.89 25.22 15.16
N ASP A 670 28.53 24.18 15.66
CA ASP A 670 28.18 22.76 15.52
C ASP A 670 27.97 22.07 16.87
N THR A 671 27.78 22.83 17.95
CA THR A 671 27.43 22.28 19.26
C THR A 671 26.02 21.68 19.23
N THR A 672 25.91 20.38 19.48
CA THR A 672 24.62 19.67 19.58
C THR A 672 23.89 20.03 20.88
N ASN A 673 22.57 19.83 20.91
CA ASN A 673 21.77 20.09 22.11
C ASN A 673 22.20 19.18 23.28
N ALA A 674 22.61 17.93 23.00
CA ALA A 674 23.15 17.02 24.01
C ALA A 674 24.44 17.56 24.65
N ALA A 675 25.41 17.99 23.83
CA ALA A 675 26.67 18.55 24.33
C ALA A 675 26.45 19.86 25.11
N ALA A 676 25.56 20.73 24.63
CA ALA A 676 25.18 21.95 25.34
C ALA A 676 24.52 21.65 26.70
N GLY A 677 23.65 20.65 26.78
CA GLY A 677 22.98 20.22 28.01
C GLY A 677 23.95 19.63 29.05
N GLU A 678 24.92 18.82 28.62
CA GLU A 678 25.98 18.30 29.49
C GLU A 678 26.85 19.44 30.05
N ALA A 679 27.27 20.37 29.19
CA ALA A 679 28.06 21.53 29.60
C ALA A 679 27.29 22.47 30.53
N LEU A 680 25.98 22.65 30.31
CA LEU A 680 25.10 23.44 31.18
C LEU A 680 25.09 22.85 32.60
N THR A 681 24.85 21.54 32.70
CA THR A 681 24.82 20.83 33.99
C THR A 681 26.18 20.88 34.68
N ALA A 682 27.26 20.68 33.92
CA ALA A 682 28.63 20.72 34.43
C ALA A 682 29.00 22.12 34.93
N LEU A 683 28.61 23.16 34.20
CA LEU A 683 28.83 24.56 34.58
C LEU A 683 28.06 24.93 35.85
N GLN A 684 26.76 24.58 35.92
CA GLN A 684 25.94 24.77 37.12
C GLN A 684 26.59 24.10 38.34
N THR A 685 26.96 22.83 38.20
CA THR A 685 27.60 22.05 39.27
C THR A 685 28.93 22.65 39.72
N ALA A 686 29.72 23.20 38.79
CA ALA A 686 31.00 23.81 39.12
C ALA A 686 30.84 25.14 39.86
N HIS A 687 29.83 25.95 39.49
CA HIS A 687 29.46 27.17 40.20
C HIS A 687 28.97 26.87 41.62
N ASP A 688 28.04 25.91 41.78
CA ASP A 688 27.50 25.49 43.10
C ASP A 688 28.57 24.96 44.06
N ARG A 689 29.74 24.54 43.53
CA ARG A 689 30.88 23.99 44.28
C ARG A 689 31.98 25.01 44.61
N LEU A 690 31.78 26.28 44.32
CA LEU A 690 32.72 27.33 44.71
C LEU A 690 32.86 27.44 46.24
N VAL A 691 34.10 27.47 46.75
CA VAL A 691 34.42 27.55 48.19
C VAL A 691 35.13 28.88 48.49
N LYS A 692 34.65 29.68 49.44
CA LYS A 692 35.25 30.99 49.77
C LYS A 692 36.53 30.88 50.63
N LEU A 693 37.55 31.71 50.39
CA LEU A 693 38.83 31.76 51.12
C LEU A 693 38.70 32.39 52.50
N ASN A 694 37.91 33.46 52.60
CA ASN A 694 37.51 34.08 53.86
C ASN A 694 35.99 34.07 53.86
N PRO A 695 35.33 33.04 54.44
CA PRO A 695 33.90 33.13 54.62
C PRO A 695 33.63 34.31 55.57
N ASP A 696 33.08 35.41 55.04
CA ASP A 696 32.38 36.35 55.88
C ASP A 696 31.36 35.52 56.68
N PRO A 697 31.28 35.65 58.01
CA PRO A 697 30.33 34.90 58.79
C PRO A 697 28.93 35.22 58.26
N GLN A 698 28.30 34.21 57.67
CA GLN A 698 26.89 34.27 57.29
C GLN A 698 26.08 34.57 58.56
N PRO A 699 25.11 35.50 58.54
CA PRO A 699 24.15 35.65 59.62
C PRO A 699 23.31 34.37 59.70
N GLY A 700 23.73 33.43 60.56
CA GLY A 700 23.04 32.15 60.72
C GLY A 700 23.93 31.01 61.24
N ASP A 701 25.23 31.02 60.95
CA ASP A 701 26.13 30.00 61.51
C ASP A 701 26.70 30.48 62.84
N VAL A 702 26.21 29.85 63.90
CA VAL A 702 26.67 30.12 65.25
C VAL A 702 28.08 29.56 65.45
N ASP A 703 29.02 30.42 65.85
CA ASP A 703 30.41 30.04 66.14
C ASP A 703 30.46 29.18 67.39
N LYS A 704 30.54 27.86 67.15
CA LYS A 704 30.70 26.82 68.17
C LYS A 704 32.15 26.50 68.48
N SER A 705 33.13 27.07 67.79
CA SER A 705 34.54 26.67 67.92
C SER A 705 35.07 26.80 69.35
N GLY A 706 34.70 27.89 70.03
CA GLY A 706 35.06 28.12 71.42
C GLY A 706 34.42 27.13 72.40
N LEU A 707 33.16 26.74 72.17
CA LEU A 707 32.46 25.73 72.98
C LEU A 707 32.98 24.32 72.68
N THR A 708 33.25 23.99 71.42
CA THR A 708 33.83 22.71 70.98
C THR A 708 35.21 22.49 71.59
N THR A 709 36.04 23.53 71.61
CA THR A 709 37.38 23.46 72.23
C THR A 709 37.27 23.16 73.72
N LEU A 710 36.40 23.88 74.42
CA LEU A 710 36.21 23.72 75.86
C LEU A 710 35.58 22.38 76.23
N TYR A 711 34.57 21.96 75.46
CA TYR A 711 33.97 20.63 75.59
C TYR A 711 35.01 19.53 75.37
N ASN A 712 35.80 19.59 74.30
CA ASN A 712 36.83 18.58 74.04
C ASN A 712 37.94 18.56 75.09
N GLN A 713 38.26 19.71 75.67
CA GLN A 713 39.23 19.81 76.77
C GLN A 713 38.70 19.16 78.06
N TYR A 714 37.40 19.26 78.33
CA TYR A 714 36.81 18.88 79.61
C TYR A 714 36.01 17.57 79.58
N LYS A 715 35.59 17.07 78.41
CA LYS A 715 34.71 15.90 78.26
C LYS A 715 35.25 14.61 78.88
N ASP A 716 36.57 14.50 78.99
CA ASP A 716 37.25 13.32 79.54
C ASP A 716 37.65 13.53 81.02
N THR A 717 37.23 14.63 81.65
CA THR A 717 37.37 14.83 83.10
C THR A 717 36.58 13.74 83.82
N LYS A 718 37.14 13.18 84.88
CA LYS A 718 36.51 12.12 85.67
C LYS A 718 36.01 12.68 86.99
N ALA A 719 34.90 12.12 87.49
CA ALA A 719 34.31 12.49 88.78
C ALA A 719 35.25 12.29 89.97
N ASP A 720 36.22 11.41 89.79
CA ASP A 720 37.12 10.93 90.81
C ASP A 720 37.94 12.08 91.41
N GLY A 721 37.75 12.31 92.72
CA GLY A 721 38.45 13.37 93.47
C GLY A 721 37.74 14.72 93.52
N TYR A 722 36.47 14.83 93.11
CA TYR A 722 35.64 16.04 93.26
C TYR A 722 34.36 15.76 94.06
N THR A 723 33.89 16.75 94.83
CA THR A 723 32.65 16.61 95.61
C THR A 723 31.46 16.39 94.69
N ALA A 724 30.51 15.56 95.11
CA ALA A 724 29.32 15.22 94.32
C ALA A 724 28.55 16.47 93.84
N GLU A 725 28.44 17.49 94.68
CA GLU A 725 27.76 18.76 94.35
C GLU A 725 28.48 19.52 93.23
N SER A 726 29.80 19.71 93.34
CA SER A 726 30.59 20.38 92.30
C SER A 726 30.67 19.58 91.01
N TRP A 727 30.71 18.25 91.11
CA TRP A 727 30.75 17.35 89.97
C TRP A 727 29.44 17.33 89.20
N THR A 728 28.29 17.29 89.90
CA THR A 728 26.97 17.34 89.26
C THR A 728 26.80 18.64 88.47
N ALA A 729 27.18 19.78 89.05
CA ALA A 729 27.12 21.07 88.35
C ALA A 729 28.00 21.10 87.08
N PHE A 730 29.21 20.55 87.15
CA PHE A 730 30.11 20.43 86.00
C PHE A 730 29.57 19.47 84.92
N ASN A 731 29.07 18.30 85.32
CA ASN A 731 28.54 17.32 84.37
C ASN A 731 27.25 17.80 83.68
N GLU A 732 26.38 18.53 84.39
CA GLU A 732 25.22 19.19 83.79
C GLU A 732 25.63 20.25 82.77
N ALA A 733 26.64 21.08 83.08
CA ALA A 733 27.16 22.07 82.15
C ALA A 733 27.83 21.41 80.93
N LEU A 734 28.52 20.28 81.10
CA LEU A 734 29.15 19.50 80.03
C LEU A 734 28.10 18.86 79.10
N MET A 735 27.03 18.27 79.65
CA MET A 735 25.91 17.74 78.87
C MET A 735 25.16 18.85 78.13
N LYS A 736 24.97 20.01 78.77
CA LYS A 736 24.34 21.17 78.13
C LYS A 736 25.21 21.72 76.99
N ALA A 737 26.52 21.79 77.19
CA ALA A 737 27.48 22.13 76.13
C ALA A 737 27.40 21.12 74.97
N GLN A 738 27.37 19.82 75.24
CA GLN A 738 27.21 18.78 74.22
C GLN A 738 25.88 18.94 73.45
N SER A 739 24.77 19.20 74.15
CA SER A 739 23.47 19.41 73.53
C SER A 739 23.44 20.65 72.64
N VAL A 740 24.07 21.74 73.07
CA VAL A 740 24.18 22.97 72.29
C VAL A 740 25.10 22.78 71.08
N LEU A 741 26.19 22.00 71.22
CA LEU A 741 27.04 21.60 70.10
C LEU A 741 26.28 20.74 69.08
N ALA A 742 25.45 19.81 69.55
CA ALA A 742 24.65 18.91 68.72
C ALA A 742 23.39 19.56 68.10
N ASN A 743 22.93 20.71 68.62
CA ASN A 743 21.74 21.40 68.11
C ASN A 743 22.07 22.22 66.85
N PRO A 744 21.60 21.86 65.65
CA PRO A 744 21.90 22.59 64.41
C PRO A 744 21.30 24.02 64.40
N ASN A 745 20.35 24.31 65.30
CA ASN A 745 19.66 25.60 65.39
C ASN A 745 20.04 26.41 66.66
N ALA A 746 21.10 26.03 67.37
CA ALA A 746 21.54 26.79 68.55
C ALA A 746 21.89 28.22 68.16
N THR A 747 21.51 29.19 69.00
CA THR A 747 21.85 30.62 68.86
C THR A 747 23.22 30.94 69.43
N GLN A 748 23.82 32.07 69.02
CA GLN A 748 25.14 32.48 69.54
C GLN A 748 25.12 32.75 71.04
N ASP A 749 24.00 33.25 71.57
CA ASP A 749 23.81 33.45 73.00
C ASP A 749 23.74 32.11 73.74
N GLU A 750 23.09 31.08 73.17
CA GLU A 750 23.08 29.74 73.76
C GLU A 750 24.47 29.11 73.75
N VAL A 751 25.25 29.31 72.69
CA VAL A 751 26.64 28.82 72.60
C VAL A 751 27.58 29.55 73.55
N ASN A 752 27.46 30.87 73.65
CA ASN A 752 28.25 31.69 74.57
C ASN A 752 27.89 31.36 76.03
N ALA A 753 26.59 31.25 76.35
CA ALA A 753 26.13 30.89 77.68
C ALA A 753 26.54 29.46 78.06
N ALA A 754 26.49 28.50 77.13
CA ALA A 754 26.97 27.15 77.37
C ALA A 754 28.49 27.10 77.58
N LYS A 755 29.25 27.93 76.86
CA LYS A 755 30.71 28.05 77.03
C LYS A 755 31.07 28.65 78.39
N GLU A 756 30.41 29.74 78.77
CA GLU A 756 30.63 30.41 80.05
C GLU A 756 30.19 29.51 81.23
N ALA A 757 29.05 28.82 81.11
CA ALA A 757 28.59 27.86 82.10
C ALA A 757 29.54 26.67 82.24
N LEU A 758 30.03 26.11 81.13
CA LEU A 758 31.00 25.01 81.16
C LEU A 758 32.34 25.44 81.77
N GLN A 759 32.84 26.63 81.42
CA GLN A 759 34.06 27.19 82.02
C GLN A 759 33.88 27.41 83.52
N THR A 760 32.79 28.07 83.92
CA THR A 760 32.49 28.37 85.33
C THR A 760 32.30 27.11 86.15
N ALA A 761 31.62 26.09 85.61
CA ALA A 761 31.41 24.85 86.33
C ALA A 761 32.69 24.02 86.44
N TYR A 762 33.58 24.08 85.44
CA TYR A 762 34.91 23.48 85.53
C TYR A 762 35.79 24.19 86.56
N ASP A 763 35.81 25.52 86.56
CA ASP A 763 36.55 26.33 87.55
C ASP A 763 35.97 26.19 88.96
N GLY A 764 34.67 25.85 89.05
CA GLY A 764 33.94 25.56 90.29
C GLY A 764 34.06 24.12 90.79
N LEU A 765 34.85 23.26 90.15
CA LEU A 765 35.12 21.91 90.64
C LEU A 765 35.86 21.96 91.99
N VAL A 766 35.26 21.36 93.02
CA VAL A 766 35.80 21.35 94.39
C VAL A 766 36.32 19.95 94.68
N LYS A 767 37.61 19.83 95.02
CA LYS A 767 38.21 18.52 95.32
C LYS A 767 37.55 17.88 96.53
N ASP A 768 37.15 16.62 96.40
CA ASP A 768 36.71 15.82 97.53
C ASP A 768 37.92 15.46 98.38
N THR A 769 37.87 15.79 99.67
CA THR A 769 38.97 15.53 100.62
C THR A 769 38.68 14.35 101.54
N THR A 770 37.70 13.50 101.18
CA THR A 770 37.38 12.29 101.93
C THR A 770 38.07 11.04 101.31
N PRO A 771 38.78 10.20 102.11
CA PRO A 771 39.43 8.99 101.60
C PRO A 771 38.42 7.86 101.36
N ASP A 772 38.40 7.30 100.15
CA ASP A 772 37.63 6.11 99.77
C ASP A 772 38.25 4.80 100.30
N PRO A 773 37.41 3.78 100.59
CA PRO A 773 37.74 2.44 100.13
C PRO A 773 36.52 1.68 99.51
N ASN A 774 36.62 1.35 98.21
CA ASN A 774 36.64 0.01 97.57
C ASN A 774 36.02 -1.18 98.37
N PRO A 775 35.34 -2.24 97.81
CA PRO A 775 35.36 -2.75 96.42
C PRO A 775 34.03 -3.33 95.80
N ASN A 776 34.04 -3.57 94.46
CA ASN A 776 33.54 -4.71 93.62
C ASN A 776 32.25 -5.51 94.06
N PRO A 777 31.34 -6.10 93.21
CA PRO A 777 31.44 -6.51 91.78
C PRO A 777 30.16 -6.38 90.88
N ASN A 778 30.33 -6.76 89.59
CA ASN A 778 29.40 -7.13 88.48
C ASN A 778 28.00 -7.71 88.89
N PRO A 779 26.88 -7.66 88.09
CA PRO A 779 26.81 -8.11 86.68
C PRO A 779 25.77 -7.48 85.70
N ASP A 780 25.97 -7.86 84.42
CA ASP A 780 25.02 -8.08 83.29
C ASP A 780 24.31 -6.93 82.55
N GLY A 781 24.34 -7.02 81.21
CA GLY A 781 23.40 -6.28 80.36
C GLY A 781 23.70 -6.04 78.86
N ASN A 782 24.30 -7.01 78.16
CA ASN A 782 24.32 -7.27 76.70
C ASN A 782 23.82 -6.21 75.67
N GLY A 783 24.61 -5.99 74.61
CA GLY A 783 24.03 -5.74 73.27
C GLY A 783 24.85 -4.96 72.24
N GLY A 784 25.79 -5.63 71.56
CA GLY A 784 25.87 -5.54 70.09
C GLY A 784 26.85 -4.56 69.41
N SER A 785 27.77 -5.18 68.65
CA SER A 785 28.38 -4.71 67.39
C SER A 785 29.70 -3.93 67.47
N GLY A 786 30.79 -4.69 67.44
CA GLY A 786 32.03 -4.37 66.73
C GLY A 786 32.31 -5.51 65.74
N GLY A 787 33.08 -5.35 64.67
CA GLY A 787 33.90 -4.23 64.32
C GLY A 787 34.59 -4.46 62.98
N ASN A 788 34.86 -3.31 62.39
CA ASN A 788 35.84 -2.91 61.41
C ASN A 788 37.12 -3.76 61.23
N SER A 789 37.70 -3.52 60.05
CA SER A 789 39.13 -3.30 59.76
C SER A 789 39.91 -4.43 59.11
N GLY A 790 40.60 -4.04 58.02
CA GLY A 790 42.01 -4.40 57.94
C GLY A 790 42.60 -4.71 56.57
N SER A 791 42.57 -3.71 55.68
CA SER A 791 43.75 -3.19 54.97
C SER A 791 44.70 -4.10 54.16
N ASN A 792 44.97 -3.58 52.95
CA ASN A 792 46.25 -3.50 52.22
C ASN A 792 46.80 -4.72 51.47
N GLY A 793 47.18 -4.47 50.20
CA GLY A 793 48.40 -5.07 49.65
C GLY A 793 48.47 -5.37 48.16
N ASN A 794 48.47 -4.33 47.32
CA ASN A 794 49.43 -4.09 46.22
C ASN A 794 49.68 -5.09 45.04
N SER A 795 49.72 -4.46 43.85
CA SER A 795 50.54 -4.71 42.64
C SER A 795 50.25 -5.88 41.69
N GLY A 796 50.30 -5.59 40.37
CA GLY A 796 50.58 -6.63 39.37
C GLY A 796 50.12 -6.42 37.91
N ASN A 797 50.60 -5.36 37.26
CA ASN A 797 50.88 -5.14 35.82
C ASN A 797 50.53 -6.19 34.69
N SER A 798 50.09 -5.60 33.56
CA SER A 798 50.34 -5.93 32.12
C SER A 798 49.76 -7.17 31.42
N GLY A 799 49.28 -6.95 30.18
CA GLY A 799 49.17 -7.99 29.15
C GLY A 799 48.31 -7.59 27.94
N ASN A 800 48.97 -7.12 26.88
CA ASN A 800 48.42 -6.70 25.59
C ASN A 800 48.42 -7.82 24.53
N SER A 801 47.51 -7.71 23.55
CA SER A 801 47.60 -8.08 22.11
C SER A 801 47.38 -9.50 21.57
N GLY A 802 46.66 -9.53 20.43
CA GLY A 802 46.78 -10.48 19.30
C GLY A 802 45.42 -11.02 18.80
N SER A 803 44.71 -10.43 17.82
CA SER A 803 44.92 -10.42 16.34
C SER A 803 44.71 -11.77 15.65
N ASN A 804 43.76 -11.92 14.69
CA ASN A 804 43.94 -11.65 13.25
C ASN A 804 42.93 -12.41 12.32
N GLY A 805 42.62 -11.81 11.15
CA GLY A 805 42.25 -12.46 9.88
C GLY A 805 40.75 -12.58 9.54
N SER A 806 40.26 -12.44 8.30
CA SER A 806 40.87 -12.15 6.99
C SER A 806 39.76 -11.91 5.94
N ASN A 807 40.16 -11.33 4.81
CA ASN A 807 39.43 -10.91 3.60
C ASN A 807 38.65 -11.99 2.82
N GLY A 808 37.66 -11.55 2.04
CA GLY A 808 37.12 -12.25 0.87
C GLY A 808 36.26 -11.34 -0.02
N ASN A 809 36.74 -11.04 -1.23
CA ASN A 809 36.16 -10.17 -2.27
C ASN A 809 35.54 -11.03 -3.40
N GLY A 810 34.53 -10.53 -4.11
CA GLY A 810 33.94 -11.25 -5.27
C GLY A 810 32.88 -10.45 -6.04
N GLY A 811 33.26 -9.79 -7.14
CA GLY A 811 32.44 -8.82 -7.90
C GLY A 811 31.38 -9.34 -8.90
N ASN A 812 30.78 -8.34 -9.57
CA ASN A 812 30.12 -8.28 -10.89
C ASN A 812 28.62 -8.54 -11.07
N ALA A 813 27.90 -7.47 -11.45
CA ALA A 813 26.70 -7.52 -12.27
C ALA A 813 26.85 -6.56 -13.48
N ALA A 814 26.58 -7.10 -14.66
CA ALA A 814 26.67 -6.45 -15.95
C ALA A 814 25.32 -5.84 -16.39
N VAL A 815 25.45 -4.90 -17.31
CA VAL A 815 24.46 -4.03 -17.96
C VAL A 815 23.45 -4.80 -18.82
N VAL A 816 22.18 -4.38 -18.81
CA VAL A 816 21.22 -4.54 -19.92
C VAL A 816 20.54 -3.19 -20.19
N THR A 817 20.33 -2.95 -21.48
CA THR A 817 20.09 -1.70 -22.20
C THR A 817 18.63 -1.48 -22.58
N GLY A 818 18.16 -0.22 -22.54
CA GLY A 818 17.27 0.38 -23.57
C GLY A 818 15.76 0.48 -23.30
N ASP A 819 15.33 1.63 -22.74
CA ASP A 819 14.30 2.61 -23.19
C ASP A 819 13.04 2.13 -23.98
N SER A 820 11.83 2.68 -23.83
CA SER A 820 11.26 3.76 -23.00
C SER A 820 9.73 3.86 -23.25
N ALA A 821 8.93 4.17 -22.22
CA ALA A 821 7.71 4.99 -22.30
C ALA A 821 7.26 5.37 -20.88
N ASN A 822 7.07 6.67 -20.65
CA ASN A 822 6.93 7.35 -19.36
C ASN A 822 5.84 6.78 -18.43
N ILE A 823 6.24 6.29 -17.26
CA ILE A 823 5.38 6.07 -16.09
C ILE A 823 6.05 6.80 -14.92
N ALA A 824 5.62 8.03 -14.67
CA ALA A 824 6.01 8.78 -13.48
C ALA A 824 5.13 8.32 -12.30
N GLY A 825 5.74 7.51 -11.44
CA GLY A 825 5.64 7.60 -9.98
C GLY A 825 4.30 7.34 -9.30
N TYR A 826 4.01 6.08 -8.98
CA TYR A 826 3.55 5.74 -7.63
C TYR A 826 4.28 4.50 -7.12
N LEU A 827 5.19 4.76 -6.17
CA LEU A 827 5.82 3.77 -5.31
C LEU A 827 4.79 3.38 -4.23
N MET A 828 4.06 2.29 -4.47
CA MET A 828 3.42 1.45 -3.45
C MET A 828 3.38 0.05 -4.04
N ALA A 829 4.47 -0.70 -3.85
CA ALA A 829 4.53 -2.09 -4.24
C ALA A 829 4.15 -2.97 -3.05
N LEU A 830 3.19 -3.86 -3.32
CA LEU A 830 2.73 -5.04 -2.56
C LEU A 830 1.48 -4.86 -1.69
N VAL A 831 0.30 -4.97 -2.32
CA VAL A 831 -0.70 -5.97 -1.89
C VAL A 831 -1.28 -6.62 -3.15
N ALA A 832 -0.97 -7.90 -3.30
CA ALA A 832 -1.65 -8.79 -4.24
C ALA A 832 -3.07 -9.06 -3.73
N ALA A 833 -4.04 -9.00 -4.66
CA ALA A 833 -5.39 -9.57 -4.59
C ALA A 833 -6.25 -9.24 -3.35
N GLY A 834 -7.18 -8.31 -3.53
CA GLY A 834 -8.43 -8.26 -2.75
C GLY A 834 -8.36 -7.48 -1.44
N GLY A 835 -8.38 -6.16 -1.51
CA GLY A 835 -8.61 -5.28 -0.36
C GLY A 835 -7.93 -3.94 -0.57
N ILE A 836 -8.50 -2.89 0.02
CA ILE A 836 -8.02 -1.49 -0.02
C ILE A 836 -8.63 -0.65 -1.16
N ALA A 837 -9.96 -0.58 -1.21
CA ALA A 837 -10.66 0.63 -1.65
C ALA A 837 -10.73 1.70 -0.53
N VAL A 838 -10.40 1.32 0.72
CA VAL A 838 -10.54 2.17 1.91
C VAL A 838 -9.59 3.37 1.89
N VAL A 839 -8.37 3.24 1.34
CA VAL A 839 -7.38 4.35 1.29
C VAL A 839 -7.85 5.48 0.37
N THR A 840 -8.61 5.17 -0.69
CA THR A 840 -9.14 6.18 -1.61
C THR A 840 -10.34 6.92 -1.04
N PHE A 841 -11.15 6.26 -0.20
CA PHE A 841 -12.40 6.82 0.33
C PHE A 841 -12.16 7.94 1.36
N PHE A 842 -11.09 7.89 2.13
CA PHE A 842 -10.79 8.90 3.17
C PHE A 842 -10.05 10.15 2.66
N ARG A 843 -9.66 10.23 1.39
CA ARG A 843 -8.90 11.37 0.84
C ARG A 843 -9.75 12.60 0.45
N ARG A 844 -11.06 12.62 0.73
CA ARG A 844 -11.93 13.75 0.38
C ARG A 844 -12.87 14.14 1.52
N LYS A 845 -12.41 15.01 2.41
CA LYS A 845 -13.05 16.29 2.79
C LYS A 845 -12.60 16.75 4.19
N ARG A 846 -11.76 17.77 4.21
CA ARG A 846 -11.95 18.89 5.16
C ARG A 846 -12.71 19.98 4.41
N VAL A 847 -14.04 19.95 4.51
CA VAL A 847 -14.89 21.11 4.19
C VAL A 847 -15.57 21.52 5.49
N LYS A 848 -15.17 22.67 6.01
CA LYS A 848 -16.01 23.51 6.86
C LYS A 848 -16.08 24.90 6.27
#